data_AF-A0A834JWF4-F1
#
_entry.id   AF-A0A834JWF4-F1
#
_cell.length_a   1.000
_cell.length_b   1.000
_cell.length_c   1.000
_cell.angle_alpha   90.00
_cell.angle_beta   90.00
_cell.angle_gamma   90.00
#
_symmetry.space_group_name_H-M   'P 1'
#
loop_
_entity.id
_entity.type
_entity.pdbx_description
1 polymer ?
#
loop_
_entity_poly.entity_id
_entity_poly.type
_entity_poly.pdbx_seq_one_letter_code
_entity_poly.pdbx_strand_id
1 'polypeptide(L)'
;MSELSQEEMRRRRLARLVGLDNNCSTTNSSNNTGAISPSTPGPSKAFAGSIMSPAIQQQFHNQEIPMEVEETSEKQCNTSGVDVDSGIENMEVEESDRKEQVPRSRTTSSSTEVTTDQIHIVISRVLCVSWKESLEGTILLPEMAAYALIHKLTDVTDIINQAIMEVLYMFSRGEDPLKEITSEMSSDREDSPNSQASPLLSPVMTVPSYQLPTLPLPAGSKSLQPKSLIYLLDSYSRVAIEERNHPKRSSIPPLSDVLSTLRAQCVQYSSLVLQGLIGISQTSVMPAYVTPLLHPMLSQSLPRGYLHELVARTHTNSSIFSKIFTPLLQGLYLSMQQASLVGNTHRRPIEALEELIEIRCGPNGNIRPICRLITHQAQFLPDVMTNAAGRELTRTSFLGPFLSISVFAEDQPKVAEKFFSGNPFTDKSMNLTLQQELESTRTSLHKMLHAILANSNCRDAMLAYLAALLHHNEKRAQIQTEEFSLAGDGFMLNLLSVLQMLSVKIKLDTIDPLYPFHPSSFVEIKNDTRLKLTSQEVTEWLKELERTHKWVEAKFPTQCWFLTLHCHHIALLPALQKYQRKLRALRDLQKMLDELQASEPQWKDAPFAGHNKELVKRWKQQLKRLGKSKSCADAGLIDPVLLRRCLHFYISVAEILLSLLTQSLPGSPLPELPLSQEIPHRFTALPEWYVEDIAEFLLFTLQFCPTVIANNMDNSLITWLLVVVCTPHCIRNPYLIAKIIEVLFVINPSVQGRTETLHDQVMAHPISKTLLASYLMKFYTDVETTGSSSEFYDKFSIRYHISLILKSMWDSPVHRASIVNESNNGNQFVKFINMLMNDTTFLLDESLESLKRIHEVQELMSDLNAWSALSEEQQQSRRRQLAADERQARSYLTLAKETVAMFHYLTVDITEPFLRPELVGRLCAMLNFNLQQLCGPKCKNLKVRKPQKYGWEPRTLLSQLVDIYLHLDCDNFAAALASDERSFCKELFTDAANRLQKSAIKTTTEIERFIALAERATVIARDNRARDEDYGDAPEEFRDPLMDTLMEDPVKLPSGIVMDKAVIIRHLLNSATDPFSRQPLSEDMLTPMVELKERISIWKQQKKKPTNI
;
A
#
# COMPACT_ATOMS: atom_id res chain seq x y z
N MET A 1 19.30 14.66 45.38
CA MET A 1 19.26 13.27 44.86
C MET A 1 20.66 12.83 44.46
N SER A 2 21.26 11.97 45.27
CA SER A 2 22.55 11.35 44.98
C SER A 2 22.54 10.61 43.65
N GLU A 3 23.62 10.75 42.86
CA GLU A 3 23.84 9.91 41.69
C GLU A 3 23.94 8.44 42.14
N LEU A 4 22.91 7.65 41.84
CA LEU A 4 22.91 6.22 42.14
C LEU A 4 24.05 5.58 41.34
N SER A 5 24.99 4.93 42.02
CA SER A 5 26.08 4.22 41.35
C SER A 5 25.51 3.18 40.37
N GLN A 6 26.25 2.88 39.30
CA GLN A 6 25.83 1.86 38.32
C GLN A 6 25.50 0.51 38.99
N GLU A 7 26.18 0.17 40.09
CA GLU A 7 25.94 -1.02 40.89
C GLU A 7 24.62 -0.97 41.68
N GLU A 8 24.27 0.19 42.22
CA GLU A 8 23.00 0.46 42.92
C GLU A 8 21.81 0.39 41.94
N MET A 9 21.96 0.97 40.74
CA MET A 9 20.98 0.84 39.66
C MET A 9 20.84 -0.62 39.18
N ARG A 10 21.95 -1.36 39.05
CA ARG A 10 21.96 -2.78 38.69
C ARG A 10 21.23 -3.63 39.74
N ARG A 11 21.50 -3.40 41.04
CA ARG A 11 20.79 -4.07 42.14
C ARG A 11 19.29 -3.77 42.14
N ARG A 12 18.88 -2.50 41.94
CA ARG A 12 17.44 -2.13 41.87
C ARG A 12 16.74 -2.69 40.63
N ARG A 13 17.43 -2.85 39.49
CA ARG A 13 16.92 -3.55 38.30
C ARG A 13 16.71 -5.06 38.58
N LEU A 14 17.67 -5.71 39.23
CA LEU A 14 17.54 -7.12 39.64
C LEU A 14 16.42 -7.34 40.67
N ALA A 15 16.27 -6.44 41.65
CA ALA A 15 15.19 -6.53 42.64
C ALA A 15 13.78 -6.38 42.02
N ARG A 16 13.62 -5.57 40.96
CA ARG A 16 12.36 -5.45 40.22
C ARG A 16 12.01 -6.69 39.40
N LEU A 17 13.01 -7.40 38.87
CA LEU A 17 12.79 -8.68 38.17
C LEU A 17 12.27 -9.76 39.12
N VAL A 18 12.83 -9.86 40.33
CA VAL A 18 12.39 -10.83 41.35
C VAL A 18 11.00 -10.49 41.93
N GLY A 19 10.61 -9.22 41.92
CA GLY A 19 9.30 -8.77 42.40
C GLY A 19 8.11 -9.11 41.50
N LEU A 20 8.33 -9.50 40.24
CA LEU A 20 7.28 -9.81 39.27
C LEU A 20 6.77 -11.27 39.35
N ASP A 21 7.56 -12.19 39.89
CA ASP A 21 7.22 -13.62 39.95
C ASP A 21 6.31 -14.00 41.13
N ASN A 22 6.02 -13.09 42.07
CA ASN A 22 5.42 -13.42 43.37
C ASN A 22 4.00 -12.85 43.64
N ASN A 23 3.35 -12.22 42.65
CA ASN A 23 1.97 -11.72 42.79
C ASN A 23 0.98 -12.46 41.90
N CYS A 24 0.58 -13.67 42.33
CA CYS A 24 -0.66 -14.29 41.88
C CYS A 24 -1.30 -15.07 43.04
N SER A 25 -2.19 -14.42 43.78
CA SER A 25 -2.91 -15.01 44.90
C SER A 25 -4.18 -15.74 44.45
N THR A 26 -4.37 -16.93 45.02
CA THR A 26 -5.44 -17.89 44.74
C THR A 26 -6.86 -17.38 44.99
N THR A 27 -7.80 -17.71 44.10
CA THR A 27 -9.20 -18.01 44.48
C THR A 27 -9.77 -19.14 43.63
N ASN A 28 -10.43 -20.09 44.29
CA ASN A 28 -11.03 -21.27 43.67
C ASN A 28 -12.51 -21.02 43.31
N SER A 29 -12.96 -21.52 42.15
CA SER A 29 -14.30 -22.10 42.03
C SER A 29 -14.37 -23.10 40.87
N SER A 30 -14.86 -24.30 41.16
CA SER A 30 -14.95 -25.46 40.28
C SER A 30 -16.13 -25.42 39.30
N ASN A 31 -15.95 -25.93 38.07
CA ASN A 31 -16.74 -27.08 37.59
C ASN A 31 -16.14 -27.77 36.35
N ASN A 32 -16.72 -28.92 36.00
CA ASN A 32 -15.98 -30.09 35.51
C ASN A 32 -16.27 -30.46 34.04
N THR A 33 -15.51 -31.44 33.52
CA THR A 33 -15.62 -32.11 32.19
C THR A 33 -15.15 -31.31 30.96
N GLY A 34 -14.42 -31.87 29.99
CA GLY A 34 -13.77 -33.20 29.95
C GLY A 34 -13.67 -33.81 28.55
N ALA A 35 -12.62 -33.49 27.78
CA ALA A 35 -12.24 -34.24 26.57
C ALA A 35 -10.73 -34.13 26.31
N ILE A 36 -10.08 -35.25 26.02
CA ILE A 36 -8.61 -35.37 25.91
C ILE A 36 -8.19 -35.29 24.43
N SER A 37 -7.08 -34.61 24.15
CA SER A 37 -6.37 -34.66 22.87
C SER A 37 -4.86 -34.41 23.07
N PRO A 38 -3.98 -34.97 22.21
CA PRO A 38 -2.61 -35.29 22.59
C PRO A 38 -1.67 -34.07 22.58
N SER A 39 -0.75 -34.08 23.55
CA SER A 39 0.30 -33.08 23.72
C SER A 39 1.46 -33.28 22.75
N THR A 40 1.94 -32.18 22.15
CA THR A 40 3.30 -32.05 21.58
C THR A 40 3.73 -30.57 21.71
N PRO A 41 5.03 -30.27 21.88
CA PRO A 41 5.45 -29.07 22.60
C PRO A 41 5.43 -27.77 21.78
N GLY A 42 5.20 -26.65 22.48
CA GLY A 42 5.18 -25.31 21.90
C GLY A 42 6.54 -24.78 21.41
N PRO A 43 6.55 -23.73 20.58
CA PRO A 43 7.74 -23.28 19.86
C PRO A 43 8.66 -22.39 20.69
N SER A 44 9.74 -22.96 21.21
CA SER A 44 10.88 -22.19 21.73
C SER A 44 11.91 -21.91 20.63
N LYS A 45 12.04 -20.64 20.18
CA LYS A 45 13.24 -19.96 19.63
C LYS A 45 12.85 -18.80 18.69
N ALA A 46 13.05 -17.57 19.13
CA ALA A 46 13.11 -16.39 18.26
C ALA A 46 14.56 -15.90 18.18
N PHE A 47 15.24 -16.02 17.03
CA PHE A 47 16.59 -15.45 16.83
C PHE A 47 17.00 -15.19 15.37
N ALA A 48 16.73 -13.96 14.88
CA ALA A 48 17.42 -13.18 13.83
C ALA A 48 17.68 -13.81 12.43
N GLY A 49 17.73 -13.08 11.32
CA GLY A 49 17.64 -11.63 11.10
C GLY A 49 18.30 -11.23 9.75
N SER A 50 18.68 -9.95 9.62
CA SER A 50 19.37 -9.33 8.46
C SER A 50 18.49 -8.91 7.27
N ILE A 51 18.20 -7.61 7.22
CA ILE A 51 18.02 -6.88 5.96
C ILE A 51 19.43 -6.49 5.49
N MET A 52 19.79 -6.86 4.26
CA MET A 52 20.93 -6.28 3.56
C MET A 52 20.43 -5.61 2.29
N SER A 53 20.63 -4.30 2.19
CA SER A 53 20.63 -3.59 0.91
C SER A 53 21.87 -4.02 0.14
N PRO A 54 21.74 -4.55 -1.10
CA PRO A 54 22.91 -4.87 -1.91
C PRO A 54 23.47 -3.58 -2.52
N ALA A 55 24.48 -3.00 -1.88
CA ALA A 55 25.38 -2.07 -2.54
C ALA A 55 26.26 -2.86 -3.53
N ILE A 56 26.02 -2.69 -4.83
CA ILE A 56 26.91 -3.15 -5.89
C ILE A 56 27.37 -1.91 -6.66
N GLN A 57 28.51 -1.35 -6.23
CA GLN A 57 29.36 -0.59 -7.15
C GLN A 57 30.12 -1.60 -7.99
N GLN A 58 29.69 -1.79 -9.24
CA GLN A 58 30.54 -2.33 -10.29
C GLN A 58 30.79 -1.22 -11.30
N GLN A 59 32.06 -0.83 -11.44
CA GLN A 59 32.49 0.10 -12.48
C GLN A 59 32.27 -0.56 -13.85
N PHE A 60 31.31 -0.06 -14.62
CA PHE A 60 31.29 -0.30 -16.05
C PHE A 60 32.12 0.78 -16.74
N HIS A 61 33.19 0.34 -17.38
CA HIS A 61 34.07 1.19 -18.16
C HIS A 61 33.43 1.35 -19.56
N ASN A 62 32.68 2.43 -19.77
CA ASN A 62 32.21 2.78 -21.11
C ASN A 62 33.42 3.24 -21.94
N GLN A 63 33.84 2.43 -22.90
CA GLN A 63 34.64 2.91 -24.02
C GLN A 63 33.69 3.41 -25.10
N GLU A 64 33.62 4.73 -25.22
CA GLU A 64 33.10 5.41 -26.39
C GLU A 64 34.08 5.21 -27.55
N ILE A 65 33.58 4.81 -28.72
CA ILE A 65 34.26 4.99 -29.99
C ILE A 65 33.25 5.63 -30.94
N PRO A 66 33.51 6.86 -31.45
CA PRO A 66 32.61 7.54 -32.36
C PRO A 66 32.85 7.08 -33.81
N MET A 67 31.83 7.21 -34.66
CA MET A 67 32.08 7.58 -36.05
C MET A 67 30.97 8.54 -36.53
N GLU A 68 31.44 9.67 -37.01
CA GLU A 68 30.71 10.90 -37.35
C GLU A 68 30.60 11.02 -38.89
N VAL A 69 30.02 12.13 -39.40
CA VAL A 69 30.23 12.68 -40.78
C VAL A 69 29.51 11.92 -41.93
N GLU A 70 28.81 12.51 -42.92
CA GLU A 70 28.40 13.89 -43.34
C GLU A 70 27.33 13.73 -44.47
N GLU A 71 26.59 14.71 -45.04
CA GLU A 71 26.28 16.14 -44.85
C GLU A 71 24.92 16.43 -45.59
N THR A 72 24.48 17.69 -45.69
CA THR A 72 23.46 18.28 -46.59
C THR A 72 21.97 18.08 -46.23
N SER A 73 21.10 19.10 -46.22
CA SER A 73 21.32 20.56 -46.31
C SER A 73 20.13 21.38 -45.74
N GLU A 74 20.47 22.48 -45.07
CA GLU A 74 19.82 23.81 -45.02
C GLU A 74 18.31 24.04 -44.73
N LYS A 75 18.08 24.88 -43.68
CA LYS A 75 17.17 26.07 -43.60
C LYS A 75 15.63 25.91 -43.75
N GLN A 76 14.75 26.85 -43.35
CA GLN A 76 14.66 27.84 -42.26
C GLN A 76 13.31 28.61 -42.45
N CYS A 77 12.47 28.68 -41.42
CA CYS A 77 11.48 29.75 -41.10
C CYS A 77 10.56 30.44 -42.17
N ASN A 78 9.23 30.28 -41.96
CA ASN A 78 8.13 31.27 -42.11
C ASN A 78 7.69 31.94 -43.45
N THR A 79 6.38 32.27 -43.45
CA THR A 79 5.61 33.30 -44.22
C THR A 79 4.87 32.94 -45.53
N SER A 80 3.53 33.09 -45.45
CA SER A 80 2.51 33.63 -46.39
C SER A 80 2.71 33.71 -47.94
N GLY A 81 1.60 33.48 -48.66
CA GLY A 81 1.37 33.78 -50.10
C GLY A 81 1.34 32.49 -50.94
N VAL A 82 0.26 32.06 -51.62
CA VAL A 82 -0.63 32.68 -52.65
C VAL A 82 -0.05 32.62 -54.07
N ASP A 83 -0.90 32.18 -55.02
CA ASP A 83 -0.74 31.95 -56.48
C ASP A 83 0.10 30.71 -56.91
N VAL A 84 -0.41 29.71 -57.68
CA VAL A 84 -1.09 29.68 -59.02
C VAL A 84 -0.06 29.92 -60.13
N ASP A 85 0.15 29.08 -61.16
CA ASP A 85 -0.78 28.35 -62.06
C ASP A 85 -0.10 27.06 -62.62
N SER A 86 -0.74 25.95 -62.99
CA SER A 86 -1.49 25.73 -64.27
C SER A 86 -1.68 24.21 -64.45
N GLY A 87 -2.67 23.68 -65.19
CA GLY A 87 -3.84 24.29 -65.84
C GLY A 87 -4.58 23.24 -66.70
N ILE A 88 -5.85 23.50 -67.02
CA ILE A 88 -6.55 23.20 -68.29
C ILE A 88 -8.00 23.69 -68.17
N GLU A 89 -8.51 24.28 -69.25
CA GLU A 89 -9.47 25.38 -69.18
C GLU A 89 -10.96 25.00 -69.08
N ASN A 90 -11.72 25.91 -68.48
CA ASN A 90 -13.18 25.99 -68.55
C ASN A 90 -13.62 26.76 -69.81
N MET A 91 -14.89 26.58 -70.21
CA MET A 91 -15.72 27.60 -70.86
C MET A 91 -17.16 27.36 -70.40
N GLU A 92 -17.80 28.26 -69.64
CA GLU A 92 -18.44 29.54 -70.07
C GLU A 92 -19.91 29.32 -70.56
N VAL A 93 -20.94 30.13 -70.24
CA VAL A 93 -21.11 31.38 -69.44
C VAL A 93 -22.47 31.32 -68.68
N GLU A 94 -22.67 32.16 -67.65
CA GLU A 94 -23.96 32.43 -67.01
C GLU A 94 -24.86 33.45 -67.75
N GLU A 95 -26.02 33.73 -67.14
CA GLU A 95 -26.96 34.87 -67.32
C GLU A 95 -27.92 34.90 -68.52
N SER A 96 -29.21 34.75 -68.21
CA SER A 96 -30.22 35.82 -68.43
C SER A 96 -31.60 35.43 -67.89
N ASP A 97 -32.22 36.32 -67.11
CA ASP A 97 -33.59 36.19 -66.59
C ASP A 97 -34.63 36.56 -67.67
N ARG A 98 -35.65 35.72 -67.93
CA ARG A 98 -36.93 36.14 -68.55
C ARG A 98 -38.05 35.10 -68.41
N LYS A 99 -39.29 35.59 -68.28
CA LYS A 99 -40.53 34.83 -68.04
C LYS A 99 -41.11 34.18 -69.31
N GLU A 100 -42.03 33.24 -69.06
CA GLU A 100 -43.04 32.64 -69.96
C GLU A 100 -42.57 31.63 -71.03
N GLN A 101 -42.83 30.34 -70.80
CA GLN A 101 -43.99 29.64 -71.41
C GLN A 101 -44.17 28.19 -70.90
N VAL A 102 -45.42 27.81 -70.71
CA VAL A 102 -45.98 26.45 -70.51
C VAL A 102 -46.85 26.19 -71.75
N PRO A 103 -46.97 24.98 -72.38
CA PRO A 103 -46.99 23.63 -71.78
C PRO A 103 -46.33 22.45 -72.58
N ARG A 104 -46.35 21.23 -71.95
CA ARG A 104 -46.29 19.86 -72.55
C ARG A 104 -44.93 19.44 -73.17
N SER A 105 -44.50 18.16 -73.13
CA SER A 105 -45.12 16.90 -72.66
C SER A 105 -44.08 15.81 -72.35
N ARG A 106 -44.40 14.92 -71.38
CA ARG A 106 -43.96 13.50 -71.17
C ARG A 106 -42.76 12.98 -72.01
N THR A 107 -41.78 12.31 -71.39
CA THR A 107 -41.98 10.93 -70.86
C THR A 107 -41.35 10.64 -69.50
N THR A 108 -42.06 9.82 -68.71
CA THR A 108 -41.63 9.20 -67.45
C THR A 108 -41.32 7.71 -67.66
N SER A 109 -40.24 7.21 -67.06
CA SER A 109 -39.92 5.78 -66.96
C SER A 109 -38.91 5.54 -65.84
N SER A 110 -39.07 4.60 -64.90
CA SER A 110 -40.24 3.75 -64.58
C SER A 110 -40.11 3.25 -63.13
N SER A 111 -41.26 3.04 -62.49
CA SER A 111 -41.47 2.62 -61.10
C SER A 111 -40.54 1.50 -60.55
N THR A 112 -39.99 1.74 -59.36
CA THR A 112 -39.48 0.69 -58.45
C THR A 112 -40.65 0.05 -57.69
N GLU A 113 -41.55 -0.62 -58.41
CA GLU A 113 -42.61 -1.43 -57.79
C GLU A 113 -42.11 -2.85 -57.55
N VAL A 114 -41.89 -3.21 -56.28
CA VAL A 114 -41.58 -4.58 -55.87
C VAL A 114 -42.86 -5.41 -55.96
N THR A 115 -42.86 -6.46 -56.78
CA THR A 115 -44.05 -7.31 -56.95
C THR A 115 -44.24 -8.27 -55.78
N THR A 116 -45.47 -8.72 -55.54
CA THR A 116 -45.80 -9.70 -54.49
C THR A 116 -45.02 -11.01 -54.64
N ASP A 117 -44.77 -11.47 -55.86
CA ASP A 117 -43.93 -12.65 -56.10
C ASP A 117 -42.46 -12.44 -55.73
N GLN A 118 -41.91 -11.23 -55.89
CA GLN A 118 -40.55 -10.92 -55.40
C GLN A 118 -40.49 -10.97 -53.88
N ILE A 119 -41.55 -10.51 -53.19
CA ILE A 119 -41.67 -10.62 -51.72
C ILE A 119 -41.72 -12.10 -51.29
N HIS A 120 -42.50 -12.93 -51.97
CA HIS A 120 -42.56 -14.38 -51.70
C HIS A 120 -41.20 -15.07 -51.88
N ILE A 121 -40.44 -14.72 -52.93
CA ILE A 121 -39.09 -15.24 -53.17
C ILE A 121 -38.12 -14.83 -52.04
N VAL A 122 -38.19 -13.60 -51.54
CA VAL A 122 -37.35 -13.14 -50.42
C VAL A 122 -37.69 -13.90 -49.13
N ILE A 123 -38.98 -14.08 -48.81
CA ILE A 123 -39.41 -14.84 -47.63
C ILE A 123 -38.94 -16.30 -47.71
N SER A 124 -39.16 -16.95 -48.85
CA SER A 124 -38.71 -18.32 -49.15
C SER A 124 -37.19 -18.46 -48.97
N ARG A 125 -36.39 -17.51 -49.48
CA ARG A 125 -34.93 -17.51 -49.36
C ARG A 125 -34.44 -17.27 -47.94
N VAL A 126 -35.03 -16.31 -47.21
CA VAL A 126 -34.61 -15.97 -45.83
C VAL A 126 -34.93 -17.09 -44.86
N LEU A 127 -36.08 -17.74 -45.04
CA LEU A 127 -36.50 -18.88 -44.20
C LEU A 127 -35.97 -20.23 -44.72
N CYS A 128 -35.41 -20.31 -45.92
CA CYS A 128 -35.02 -21.57 -46.58
C CYS A 128 -36.19 -22.58 -46.70
N VAL A 129 -37.38 -22.09 -47.08
CA VAL A 129 -38.61 -22.89 -47.23
C VAL A 129 -39.20 -22.77 -48.63
N SER A 130 -39.94 -23.78 -49.07
CA SER A 130 -40.74 -23.72 -50.30
C SER A 130 -42.12 -24.34 -50.11
N TRP A 131 -43.12 -23.73 -50.76
CA TRP A 131 -44.52 -24.17 -50.76
C TRP A 131 -45.11 -24.21 -52.19
N LYS A 132 -44.26 -24.16 -53.23
CA LYS A 132 -44.64 -24.25 -54.65
C LYS A 132 -43.97 -25.43 -55.36
N GLU A 133 -42.65 -25.55 -55.25
CA GLU A 133 -41.84 -26.59 -55.90
C GLU A 133 -40.71 -27.06 -54.97
N SER A 134 -40.33 -28.33 -55.02
CA SER A 134 -39.18 -28.84 -54.25
C SER A 134 -37.86 -28.37 -54.88
N LEU A 135 -37.24 -27.36 -54.28
CA LEU A 135 -35.93 -26.82 -54.70
C LEU A 135 -34.83 -27.34 -53.77
N GLU A 136 -33.68 -27.66 -54.36
CA GLU A 136 -32.49 -28.15 -53.67
C GLU A 136 -32.06 -27.16 -52.57
N GLY A 137 -31.90 -27.65 -51.33
CA GLY A 137 -31.60 -26.84 -50.15
C GLY A 137 -32.78 -26.07 -49.53
N THR A 138 -34.05 -26.37 -49.86
CA THR A 138 -35.24 -25.76 -49.23
C THR A 138 -36.14 -26.77 -48.52
N ILE A 139 -36.68 -26.39 -47.36
CA ILE A 139 -37.63 -27.20 -46.58
C ILE A 139 -39.01 -27.12 -47.25
N LEU A 140 -39.57 -28.24 -47.68
CA LEU A 140 -40.92 -28.30 -48.25
C LEU A 140 -41.98 -28.16 -47.15
N LEU A 141 -42.94 -27.24 -47.35
CA LEU A 141 -44.04 -26.97 -46.42
C LEU A 141 -45.39 -27.48 -46.96
N PRO A 142 -45.78 -28.75 -46.69
CA PRO A 142 -47.01 -29.34 -47.20
C PRO A 142 -48.30 -28.70 -46.68
N GLU A 143 -48.34 -28.24 -45.41
CA GLU A 143 -49.55 -27.60 -44.84
C GLU A 143 -49.74 -26.20 -45.45
N MET A 144 -48.66 -25.42 -45.59
CA MET A 144 -48.67 -24.14 -46.32
C MET A 144 -49.00 -24.30 -47.81
N ALA A 145 -48.49 -25.34 -48.49
CA ALA A 145 -48.81 -25.61 -49.88
C ALA A 145 -50.31 -25.93 -50.06
N ALA A 146 -50.90 -26.70 -49.15
CA ALA A 146 -52.35 -26.95 -49.13
C ALA A 146 -53.16 -25.67 -48.86
N TYR A 147 -52.70 -24.82 -47.93
CA TYR A 147 -53.33 -23.53 -47.63
C TYR A 147 -53.29 -22.56 -48.83
N ALA A 148 -52.17 -22.50 -49.54
CA ALA A 148 -51.95 -21.66 -50.73
C ALA A 148 -52.86 -22.02 -51.92
N LEU A 149 -53.35 -23.26 -51.99
CA LEU A 149 -54.31 -23.71 -53.01
C LEU A 149 -55.75 -23.24 -52.71
N ILE A 150 -56.06 -22.92 -51.45
CA ILE A 150 -57.41 -22.58 -50.97
C ILE A 150 -57.55 -21.06 -50.75
N HIS A 151 -56.49 -20.38 -50.32
CA HIS A 151 -56.48 -18.96 -49.97
C HIS A 151 -55.46 -18.15 -50.80
N LYS A 152 -55.84 -16.92 -51.18
CA LYS A 152 -54.89 -15.96 -51.78
C LYS A 152 -53.92 -15.47 -50.70
N LEU A 153 -52.67 -15.93 -50.78
CA LEU A 153 -51.56 -15.44 -49.96
C LEU A 153 -51.29 -13.95 -50.26
N THR A 154 -51.86 -13.06 -49.44
CA THR A 154 -51.75 -11.59 -49.61
C THR A 154 -51.24 -10.85 -48.38
N ASP A 155 -51.42 -11.38 -47.16
CA ASP A 155 -50.79 -10.82 -45.96
C ASP A 155 -49.43 -11.48 -45.75
N VAL A 156 -48.37 -10.68 -45.82
CA VAL A 156 -46.98 -11.12 -45.64
C VAL A 156 -46.73 -11.61 -44.21
N THR A 157 -47.40 -11.05 -43.21
CA THR A 157 -47.25 -11.41 -41.81
C THR A 157 -47.75 -12.83 -41.55
N ASP A 158 -48.91 -13.18 -42.12
CA ASP A 158 -49.50 -14.51 -41.99
C ASP A 158 -48.65 -15.56 -42.71
N ILE A 159 -48.11 -15.25 -43.89
CA ILE A 159 -47.17 -16.13 -44.61
C ILE A 159 -45.95 -16.41 -43.74
N ILE A 160 -45.30 -15.39 -43.18
CA ILE A 160 -44.12 -15.56 -42.32
C ILE A 160 -44.46 -16.40 -41.08
N ASN A 161 -45.59 -16.12 -40.44
CA ASN A 161 -46.03 -16.83 -39.24
C ASN A 161 -46.33 -18.31 -39.51
N GLN A 162 -47.09 -18.61 -40.57
CA GLN A 162 -47.42 -19.99 -40.97
C GLN A 162 -46.17 -20.78 -41.33
N ALA A 163 -45.27 -20.21 -42.14
CA ALA A 163 -44.03 -20.86 -42.56
C ALA A 163 -43.12 -21.20 -41.37
N ILE A 164 -42.93 -20.25 -40.44
CA ILE A 164 -42.10 -20.49 -39.25
C ILE A 164 -42.78 -21.52 -38.32
N MET A 165 -44.11 -21.44 -38.14
CA MET A 165 -44.85 -22.34 -37.26
C MET A 165 -44.83 -23.79 -37.75
N GLU A 166 -44.97 -24.02 -39.06
CA GLU A 166 -44.91 -25.35 -39.67
C GLU A 166 -43.52 -25.99 -39.47
N VAL A 167 -42.43 -25.26 -39.76
CA VAL A 167 -41.05 -25.74 -39.51
C VAL A 167 -40.81 -26.06 -38.04
N LEU A 168 -41.29 -25.21 -37.12
CA LEU A 168 -41.17 -25.46 -35.68
C LEU A 168 -42.02 -26.65 -35.21
N TYR A 169 -43.12 -26.95 -35.89
CA TYR A 169 -43.96 -28.11 -35.60
C TYR A 169 -43.33 -29.42 -36.09
N MET A 170 -42.64 -29.42 -37.25
CA MET A 170 -41.80 -30.55 -37.69
C MET A 170 -40.74 -30.91 -36.63
N PHE A 171 -39.99 -29.92 -36.13
CA PHE A 171 -39.04 -30.14 -35.02
C PHE A 171 -39.70 -30.67 -33.74
N SER A 172 -40.95 -30.27 -33.47
CA SER A 172 -41.72 -30.73 -32.30
C SER A 172 -42.16 -32.20 -32.43
N ARG A 173 -42.39 -32.68 -33.67
CA ARG A 173 -42.64 -34.10 -34.00
C ARG A 173 -41.38 -34.97 -33.95
N GLY A 174 -40.19 -34.37 -33.84
CA GLY A 174 -38.90 -35.07 -33.88
C GLY A 174 -38.33 -35.27 -35.29
N GLU A 175 -38.94 -34.63 -36.29
CA GLU A 175 -38.40 -34.54 -37.65
C GLU A 175 -37.21 -33.56 -37.65
N ASP A 176 -36.26 -33.77 -38.57
CA ASP A 176 -35.02 -32.99 -38.65
C ASP A 176 -34.87 -32.36 -40.04
N PRO A 177 -35.63 -31.30 -40.35
CA PRO A 177 -35.66 -30.66 -41.67
C PRO A 177 -34.32 -30.03 -42.08
N LEU A 178 -33.32 -29.97 -41.18
CA LEU A 178 -31.97 -29.49 -41.49
C LEU A 178 -31.06 -30.57 -42.11
N LYS A 179 -31.44 -31.85 -42.10
CA LYS A 179 -30.65 -32.93 -42.72
C LYS A 179 -30.48 -32.75 -44.23
N GLU A 180 -31.56 -32.36 -44.90
CA GLU A 180 -31.58 -32.13 -46.35
C GLU A 180 -30.71 -30.94 -46.75
N ILE A 181 -30.55 -29.95 -45.85
CA ILE A 181 -29.68 -28.78 -46.05
C ILE A 181 -28.20 -29.10 -45.74
N THR A 182 -27.92 -30.02 -44.82
CA THR A 182 -26.55 -30.30 -44.35
C THR A 182 -25.83 -31.40 -45.13
N SER A 183 -26.51 -32.16 -45.99
CA SER A 183 -25.92 -33.29 -46.72
C SER A 183 -24.88 -32.90 -47.79
N GLU A 184 -24.87 -31.65 -48.26
CA GLU A 184 -24.01 -31.23 -49.39
C GLU A 184 -22.88 -30.27 -49.02
N MET A 185 -22.91 -29.65 -47.84
CA MET A 185 -21.82 -28.74 -47.40
C MET A 185 -20.51 -29.46 -46.98
N SER A 186 -20.35 -30.73 -47.35
CA SER A 186 -19.19 -31.57 -46.98
C SER A 186 -18.13 -31.73 -48.08
N SER A 187 -18.29 -31.10 -49.25
CA SER A 187 -17.28 -31.12 -50.33
C SER A 187 -16.39 -29.87 -50.43
N ASP A 188 -16.93 -28.65 -50.22
CA ASP A 188 -16.25 -27.41 -50.63
C ASP A 188 -16.17 -26.35 -49.52
N ARG A 189 -15.35 -26.61 -48.49
CA ARG A 189 -14.94 -25.62 -47.47
C ARG A 189 -13.46 -25.70 -47.07
N GLU A 190 -12.60 -25.87 -48.05
CA GLU A 190 -11.26 -25.26 -48.00
C GLU A 190 -11.22 -24.08 -49.01
N ASP A 191 -10.42 -23.06 -48.71
CA ASP A 191 -10.20 -21.84 -49.53
C ASP A 191 -11.38 -20.90 -49.84
N SER A 192 -11.62 -19.92 -48.96
CA SER A 192 -11.62 -18.51 -49.39
C SER A 192 -11.56 -17.47 -48.24
N PRO A 193 -11.01 -16.26 -48.49
CA PRO A 193 -10.52 -15.38 -47.42
C PRO A 193 -11.49 -14.26 -47.05
N ASN A 194 -11.75 -14.07 -45.75
CA ASN A 194 -12.27 -12.81 -45.21
C ASN A 194 -12.00 -12.64 -43.71
N SER A 195 -10.70 -12.58 -43.37
CA SER A 195 -10.20 -12.38 -42.00
C SER A 195 -9.26 -11.17 -41.91
N GLN A 196 -9.65 -10.03 -42.50
CA GLN A 196 -8.92 -8.77 -42.31
C GLN A 196 -9.34 -8.09 -41.00
N ALA A 197 -8.67 -8.48 -39.91
CA ALA A 197 -8.61 -7.66 -38.71
C ALA A 197 -7.62 -6.50 -38.93
N SER A 198 -7.95 -5.29 -38.44
CA SER A 198 -7.04 -4.14 -38.49
C SER A 198 -5.89 -4.29 -37.46
N PRO A 199 -4.70 -3.73 -37.71
CA PRO A 199 -3.48 -4.14 -37.01
C PRO A 199 -3.07 -3.20 -35.85
N LEU A 200 -3.15 -3.69 -34.61
CA LEU A 200 -2.46 -3.10 -33.45
C LEU A 200 -2.04 -4.18 -32.42
N LEU A 201 -1.08 -5.03 -32.79
CA LEU A 201 -0.35 -5.88 -31.83
C LEU A 201 1.14 -5.94 -32.19
N SER A 202 1.99 -5.56 -31.24
CA SER A 202 3.45 -5.70 -31.30
C SER A 202 3.90 -7.14 -30.96
N PRO A 203 5.11 -7.57 -31.32
CA PRO A 203 5.37 -8.98 -31.59
C PRO A 203 5.66 -9.83 -30.34
N VAL A 204 5.17 -11.07 -30.35
CA VAL A 204 5.60 -12.15 -29.43
C VAL A 204 6.04 -13.34 -30.29
N MET A 205 7.13 -14.00 -29.86
CA MET A 205 7.88 -14.95 -30.68
C MET A 205 7.14 -16.27 -30.98
N THR A 206 7.39 -16.81 -32.16
CA THR A 206 6.89 -18.10 -32.67
C THR A 206 7.50 -19.31 -31.96
N VAL A 207 6.66 -20.16 -31.37
CA VAL A 207 6.96 -21.49 -30.80
C VAL A 207 5.75 -22.39 -31.15
N PRO A 208 5.91 -23.70 -31.47
CA PRO A 208 5.12 -24.31 -32.55
C PRO A 208 3.67 -24.68 -32.21
N SER A 209 2.92 -24.91 -33.29
CA SER A 209 1.49 -25.25 -33.34
C SER A 209 1.10 -26.42 -32.43
N TYR A 210 0.41 -26.10 -31.33
CA TYR A 210 -0.43 -27.03 -30.59
C TYR A 210 -1.91 -26.69 -30.84
N GLN A 211 -2.72 -27.73 -31.06
CA GLN A 211 -4.17 -27.60 -31.21
C GLN A 211 -4.79 -26.94 -29.96
N LEU A 212 -5.75 -26.03 -30.18
CA LEU A 212 -6.46 -25.33 -29.10
C LEU A 212 -7.12 -26.33 -28.14
N PRO A 213 -6.85 -26.26 -26.82
CA PRO A 213 -7.56 -27.08 -25.85
C PRO A 213 -9.02 -26.61 -25.76
N THR A 214 -9.95 -27.50 -26.05
CA THR A 214 -11.38 -27.31 -25.83
C THR A 214 -11.67 -27.03 -24.35
N LEU A 215 -12.57 -26.07 -24.08
CA LEU A 215 -13.06 -25.82 -22.72
C LEU A 215 -13.58 -27.13 -22.08
N PRO A 216 -13.29 -27.39 -20.80
CA PRO A 216 -13.95 -28.45 -20.03
C PRO A 216 -15.37 -28.02 -19.67
N LEU A 217 -16.23 -27.92 -20.68
CA LEU A 217 -17.67 -28.02 -20.48
C LEU A 217 -18.00 -29.44 -19.99
N PRO A 218 -19.08 -29.65 -19.22
CA PRO A 218 -19.58 -30.99 -18.97
C PRO A 218 -19.77 -31.72 -20.31
N ALA A 219 -19.23 -32.94 -20.40
CA ALA A 219 -19.15 -33.69 -21.65
C ALA A 219 -20.54 -33.85 -22.28
N GLY A 220 -20.76 -33.23 -23.44
CA GLY A 220 -22.03 -33.25 -24.18
C GLY A 220 -22.56 -31.89 -24.65
N SER A 221 -22.09 -30.76 -24.10
CA SER A 221 -22.69 -29.43 -24.33
C SER A 221 -22.89 -28.96 -25.79
N LYS A 222 -22.11 -29.46 -26.76
CA LYS A 222 -22.32 -29.15 -28.19
C LYS A 222 -23.63 -29.73 -28.76
N SER A 223 -24.23 -30.75 -28.14
CA SER A 223 -25.43 -31.42 -28.66
C SER A 223 -26.73 -31.06 -27.93
N LEU A 224 -26.76 -30.01 -27.11
CA LEU A 224 -27.93 -29.61 -26.32
C LEU A 224 -28.72 -28.41 -26.88
N GLN A 225 -28.29 -27.78 -27.98
CA GLN A 225 -29.08 -26.69 -28.58
C GLN A 225 -30.28 -27.25 -29.37
N PRO A 226 -31.51 -26.73 -29.19
CA PRO A 226 -32.63 -27.05 -30.06
C PRO A 226 -32.33 -26.62 -31.50
N LYS A 227 -32.47 -27.54 -32.46
CA LYS A 227 -32.26 -27.27 -33.89
C LYS A 227 -33.20 -26.20 -34.44
N SER A 228 -34.39 -26.11 -33.87
CA SER A 228 -35.35 -25.01 -34.04
C SER A 228 -34.78 -23.63 -33.73
N LEU A 229 -34.01 -23.49 -32.65
CA LEU A 229 -33.35 -22.23 -32.32
C LEU A 229 -32.23 -21.90 -33.31
N ILE A 230 -31.44 -22.89 -33.71
CA ILE A 230 -30.38 -22.71 -34.73
C ILE A 230 -31.02 -22.20 -36.04
N TYR A 231 -32.08 -22.85 -36.51
CA TYR A 231 -32.83 -22.43 -37.69
C TYR A 231 -33.34 -20.98 -37.61
N LEU A 232 -33.84 -20.53 -36.45
CA LEU A 232 -34.31 -19.16 -36.25
C LEU A 232 -33.15 -18.13 -36.20
N LEU A 233 -32.01 -18.49 -35.61
CA LEU A 233 -30.81 -17.64 -35.58
C LEU A 233 -30.18 -17.52 -36.99
N ASP A 234 -30.15 -18.60 -37.75
CA ASP A 234 -29.69 -18.60 -39.15
C ASP A 234 -30.63 -17.79 -40.04
N SER A 235 -31.94 -17.93 -39.85
CA SER A 235 -32.95 -17.14 -40.59
C SER A 235 -32.82 -15.64 -40.28
N TYR A 236 -32.65 -15.27 -39.01
CA TYR A 236 -32.36 -13.88 -38.63
C TYR A 236 -31.06 -13.37 -39.28
N SER A 237 -30.02 -14.20 -39.35
CA SER A 237 -28.76 -13.87 -40.01
C SER A 237 -28.93 -13.68 -41.52
N ARG A 238 -29.76 -14.51 -42.17
CA ARG A 238 -30.09 -14.39 -43.60
C ARG A 238 -30.78 -13.08 -43.94
N VAL A 239 -31.57 -12.48 -43.04
CA VAL A 239 -32.11 -11.11 -43.26
C VAL A 239 -30.97 -10.09 -43.48
N ALA A 240 -29.92 -10.14 -42.65
CA ALA A 240 -28.79 -9.21 -42.78
C ALA A 240 -27.94 -9.47 -44.04
N ILE A 241 -27.88 -10.73 -44.51
CA ILE A 241 -27.25 -11.08 -45.78
C ILE A 241 -28.07 -10.51 -46.96
N GLU A 242 -29.40 -10.64 -46.94
CA GLU A 242 -30.29 -10.12 -47.99
C GLU A 242 -30.24 -8.58 -48.06
N GLU A 243 -30.20 -7.88 -46.91
CA GLU A 243 -29.96 -6.44 -46.86
C GLU A 243 -28.60 -6.03 -47.44
N ARG A 244 -27.54 -6.77 -47.11
CA ARG A 244 -26.18 -6.51 -47.65
C ARG A 244 -26.12 -6.72 -49.16
N ASN A 245 -26.83 -7.72 -49.67
CA ASN A 245 -26.87 -8.05 -51.09
C ASN A 245 -27.71 -7.05 -51.91
N HIS A 246 -28.77 -6.48 -51.32
CA HIS A 246 -29.74 -5.62 -52.03
C HIS A 246 -30.04 -4.27 -51.33
N PRO A 247 -29.03 -3.48 -50.91
CA PRO A 247 -29.19 -2.36 -49.97
C PRO A 247 -30.15 -1.24 -50.43
N LYS A 248 -30.24 -0.97 -51.74
CA LYS A 248 -31.17 0.04 -52.29
C LYS A 248 -32.63 -0.42 -52.34
N ARG A 249 -32.90 -1.74 -52.33
CA ARG A 249 -34.26 -2.29 -52.35
C ARG A 249 -34.73 -2.60 -50.93
N SER A 250 -33.84 -3.15 -50.10
CA SER A 250 -34.14 -3.54 -48.72
C SER A 250 -34.33 -2.36 -47.76
N SER A 251 -34.00 -1.13 -48.17
CA SER A 251 -34.16 0.10 -47.38
C SER A 251 -35.44 0.89 -47.66
N ILE A 252 -36.32 0.40 -48.55
CA ILE A 252 -37.55 1.11 -48.97
C ILE A 252 -38.77 0.17 -48.77
N PRO A 253 -39.91 0.68 -48.26
CA PRO A 253 -41.15 -0.09 -48.21
C PRO A 253 -41.63 -0.53 -49.61
N PRO A 254 -42.26 -1.70 -49.76
CA PRO A 254 -42.67 -2.62 -48.69
C PRO A 254 -41.55 -3.54 -48.19
N LEU A 255 -40.43 -3.68 -48.90
CA LEU A 255 -39.43 -4.72 -48.61
C LEU A 255 -38.71 -4.49 -47.27
N SER A 256 -38.45 -3.24 -46.88
CA SER A 256 -37.93 -2.90 -45.54
C SER A 256 -38.82 -3.45 -44.42
N ASP A 257 -40.14 -3.37 -44.60
CA ASP A 257 -41.13 -3.70 -43.58
C ASP A 257 -41.27 -5.22 -43.48
N VAL A 258 -41.16 -5.92 -44.61
CA VAL A 258 -41.06 -7.39 -44.66
C VAL A 258 -39.81 -7.90 -43.97
N LEU A 259 -38.63 -7.31 -44.22
CA LEU A 259 -37.37 -7.71 -43.59
C LEU A 259 -37.36 -7.39 -42.08
N SER A 260 -37.96 -6.27 -41.67
CA SER A 260 -38.21 -5.94 -40.27
C SER A 260 -39.16 -6.96 -39.61
N THR A 261 -40.25 -7.34 -40.30
CA THR A 261 -41.21 -8.35 -39.84
C THR A 261 -40.58 -9.74 -39.76
N LEU A 262 -39.69 -10.12 -40.69
CA LEU A 262 -38.95 -11.38 -40.63
C LEU A 262 -38.07 -11.45 -39.37
N ARG A 263 -37.29 -10.41 -39.06
CA ARG A 263 -36.54 -10.34 -37.78
C ARG A 263 -37.47 -10.42 -36.58
N ALA A 264 -38.53 -9.63 -36.61
CA ALA A 264 -39.52 -9.53 -35.55
C ALA A 264 -40.09 -10.90 -35.18
N GLN A 265 -40.50 -11.68 -36.18
CA GLN A 265 -41.04 -13.01 -35.98
C GLN A 265 -39.94 -14.03 -35.62
N CYS A 266 -38.76 -14.01 -36.24
CA CYS A 266 -37.66 -14.88 -35.82
C CYS A 266 -37.31 -14.71 -34.32
N VAL A 267 -37.30 -13.47 -33.81
CA VAL A 267 -37.08 -13.20 -32.38
C VAL A 267 -38.29 -13.61 -31.53
N GLN A 268 -39.53 -13.36 -31.99
CA GLN A 268 -40.75 -13.73 -31.28
C GLN A 268 -40.90 -15.25 -31.14
N TYR A 269 -40.71 -16.01 -32.21
CA TYR A 269 -40.74 -17.47 -32.18
C TYR A 269 -39.55 -18.03 -31.38
N SER A 270 -38.35 -17.42 -31.46
CA SER A 270 -37.24 -17.79 -30.57
C SER A 270 -37.61 -17.59 -29.10
N SER A 271 -38.32 -16.52 -28.74
CA SER A 271 -38.83 -16.30 -27.38
C SER A 271 -39.78 -17.41 -26.92
N LEU A 272 -40.54 -18.05 -27.82
CA LEU A 272 -41.42 -19.18 -27.50
C LEU A 272 -40.64 -20.51 -27.38
N VAL A 273 -39.67 -20.75 -28.27
CA VAL A 273 -38.75 -21.90 -28.21
C VAL A 273 -37.93 -21.87 -26.91
N LEU A 274 -37.41 -20.70 -26.52
CA LEU A 274 -36.63 -20.51 -25.30
C LEU A 274 -37.45 -20.66 -24.00
N GLN A 275 -38.78 -20.53 -24.08
CA GLN A 275 -39.69 -20.85 -22.98
C GLN A 275 -40.08 -22.34 -22.94
N GLY A 276 -39.65 -23.15 -23.91
CA GLY A 276 -40.02 -24.55 -24.05
C GLY A 276 -41.45 -24.79 -24.51
N LEU A 277 -42.09 -23.79 -25.14
CA LEU A 277 -43.51 -23.88 -25.56
C LEU A 277 -43.70 -24.54 -26.93
N ILE A 278 -42.73 -24.41 -27.82
CA ILE A 278 -42.75 -24.92 -29.21
C ILE A 278 -41.34 -25.33 -29.66
N GLY A 279 -41.23 -26.15 -30.71
CA GLY A 279 -39.97 -26.41 -31.41
C GLY A 279 -38.98 -27.32 -30.68
N ILE A 280 -39.37 -27.98 -29.59
CA ILE A 280 -38.54 -28.94 -28.86
C ILE A 280 -39.26 -30.30 -28.87
N SER A 281 -38.58 -31.35 -29.32
CA SER A 281 -39.13 -32.71 -29.32
C SER A 281 -39.32 -33.22 -27.89
N GLN A 282 -40.48 -33.82 -27.62
CA GLN A 282 -40.89 -34.30 -26.29
C GLN A 282 -39.96 -35.36 -25.68
N THR A 283 -39.09 -35.99 -26.48
CA THR A 283 -38.08 -36.97 -26.03
C THR A 283 -36.79 -36.33 -25.53
N SER A 284 -36.57 -35.02 -25.72
CA SER A 284 -35.37 -34.31 -25.27
C SER A 284 -35.56 -33.73 -23.86
N VAL A 285 -35.14 -34.49 -22.84
CA VAL A 285 -35.12 -34.00 -21.45
C VAL A 285 -33.96 -33.02 -21.27
N MET A 286 -34.20 -31.75 -21.58
CA MET A 286 -33.30 -30.64 -21.22
C MET A 286 -33.20 -30.55 -19.68
N PRO A 287 -31.99 -30.56 -19.08
CA PRO A 287 -31.84 -30.26 -17.66
C PRO A 287 -32.31 -28.82 -17.39
N ALA A 288 -33.10 -28.61 -16.33
CA ALA A 288 -33.74 -27.33 -16.01
C ALA A 288 -32.79 -26.12 -15.79
N TYR A 289 -31.47 -26.36 -15.81
CA TYR A 289 -30.42 -25.38 -15.53
C TYR A 289 -29.56 -25.02 -16.77
N VAL A 290 -29.84 -25.60 -17.95
CA VAL A 290 -29.05 -25.34 -19.18
C VAL A 290 -29.91 -24.58 -20.17
N THR A 291 -29.60 -23.29 -20.38
CA THR A 291 -30.25 -22.51 -21.45
C THR A 291 -29.61 -22.77 -22.81
N PRO A 292 -30.40 -22.88 -23.88
CA PRO A 292 -29.91 -22.89 -25.25
C PRO A 292 -29.04 -21.69 -25.64
N LEU A 293 -29.20 -20.53 -24.97
CA LEU A 293 -28.46 -19.29 -25.29
C LEU A 293 -27.01 -19.27 -24.78
N LEU A 294 -26.64 -20.11 -23.80
CA LEU A 294 -25.32 -20.01 -23.15
C LEU A 294 -24.18 -20.30 -24.11
N HIS A 295 -24.26 -21.42 -24.86
CA HIS A 295 -23.19 -21.79 -25.79
C HIS A 295 -23.06 -20.77 -26.93
N PRO A 296 -24.12 -20.38 -27.68
CA PRO A 296 -24.01 -19.40 -28.76
C PRO A 296 -23.38 -18.07 -28.31
N MET A 297 -23.70 -17.62 -27.09
CA MET A 297 -23.16 -16.40 -26.51
C MET A 297 -21.65 -16.55 -26.18
N LEU A 298 -21.26 -17.63 -25.49
CA LEU A 298 -19.84 -17.89 -25.17
C LEU A 298 -18.98 -18.18 -26.41
N SER A 299 -19.57 -18.71 -27.49
CA SER A 299 -18.90 -18.89 -28.78
C SER A 299 -18.98 -17.69 -29.72
N GLN A 300 -19.60 -16.58 -29.30
CA GLN A 300 -19.85 -15.38 -30.13
C GLN A 300 -20.51 -15.69 -31.49
N SER A 301 -21.40 -16.67 -31.51
CA SER A 301 -22.13 -17.11 -32.71
C SER A 301 -23.59 -16.61 -32.75
N LEU A 302 -23.95 -15.66 -31.87
CA LEU A 302 -25.25 -14.99 -31.94
C LEU A 302 -25.25 -13.94 -33.06
N PRO A 303 -26.36 -13.79 -33.83
CA PRO A 303 -26.44 -12.77 -34.87
C PRO A 303 -26.38 -11.35 -34.29
N ARG A 304 -25.71 -10.43 -35.00
CA ARG A 304 -25.57 -9.04 -34.54
C ARG A 304 -26.95 -8.39 -34.33
N GLY A 305 -27.16 -7.81 -33.14
CA GLY A 305 -28.39 -7.14 -32.75
C GLY A 305 -29.52 -8.05 -32.26
N TYR A 306 -29.45 -9.37 -32.48
CA TYR A 306 -30.48 -10.33 -32.05
C TYR A 306 -30.76 -10.24 -30.55
N LEU A 307 -29.71 -10.16 -29.73
CA LEU A 307 -29.81 -10.10 -28.27
C LEU A 307 -30.49 -8.80 -27.79
N HIS A 308 -30.19 -7.67 -28.44
CA HIS A 308 -30.85 -6.39 -28.16
C HIS A 308 -32.35 -6.47 -28.50
N GLU A 309 -32.73 -7.03 -29.64
CA GLU A 309 -34.14 -7.16 -30.03
C GLU A 309 -34.90 -8.14 -29.13
N LEU A 310 -34.27 -9.27 -28.75
CA LEU A 310 -34.86 -10.24 -27.82
C LEU A 310 -35.16 -9.61 -26.46
N VAL A 311 -34.21 -8.84 -25.89
CA VAL A 311 -34.45 -8.09 -24.64
C VAL A 311 -35.52 -7.02 -24.84
N ALA A 312 -35.46 -6.24 -25.93
CA ALA A 312 -36.43 -5.18 -26.21
C ALA A 312 -37.87 -5.71 -26.31
N ARG A 313 -38.09 -6.88 -26.92
CA ARG A 313 -39.43 -7.49 -27.03
C ARG A 313 -39.93 -8.14 -25.74
N THR A 314 -39.04 -8.66 -24.89
CA THR A 314 -39.43 -9.47 -23.72
C THR A 314 -39.45 -8.71 -22.40
N HIS A 315 -38.70 -7.60 -22.25
CA HIS A 315 -38.51 -6.92 -20.97
C HIS A 315 -39.79 -6.35 -20.31
N THR A 316 -40.85 -6.12 -21.07
CA THR A 316 -42.14 -5.62 -20.55
C THR A 316 -42.91 -6.69 -19.76
N ASN A 317 -42.69 -7.98 -20.06
CA ASN A 317 -43.29 -9.09 -19.33
C ASN A 317 -42.25 -9.78 -18.45
N SER A 318 -42.22 -9.40 -17.17
CA SER A 318 -41.25 -9.91 -16.19
C SER A 318 -41.24 -11.44 -16.05
N SER A 319 -42.37 -12.12 -16.32
CA SER A 319 -42.45 -13.59 -16.23
C SER A 319 -41.74 -14.28 -17.40
N ILE A 320 -41.96 -13.78 -18.62
CA ILE A 320 -41.29 -14.26 -19.84
C ILE A 320 -39.80 -13.92 -19.78
N PHE A 321 -39.50 -12.67 -19.40
CA PHE A 321 -38.11 -12.18 -19.27
C PHE A 321 -37.29 -13.03 -18.30
N SER A 322 -37.83 -13.31 -17.11
CA SER A 322 -37.15 -14.16 -16.13
C SER A 322 -36.97 -15.60 -16.65
N LYS A 323 -37.99 -16.21 -17.27
CA LYS A 323 -37.87 -17.58 -17.85
C LYS A 323 -36.74 -17.70 -18.87
N ILE A 324 -36.49 -16.67 -19.68
CA ILE A 324 -35.46 -16.69 -20.72
C ILE A 324 -34.07 -16.35 -20.15
N PHE A 325 -33.97 -15.26 -19.38
CA PHE A 325 -32.68 -14.69 -18.98
C PHE A 325 -32.17 -15.16 -17.62
N THR A 326 -33.02 -15.60 -16.69
CA THR A 326 -32.54 -16.16 -15.41
C THR A 326 -31.66 -17.40 -15.66
N PRO A 327 -32.07 -18.42 -16.46
CA PRO A 327 -31.21 -19.56 -16.76
C PRO A 327 -29.89 -19.19 -17.48
N LEU A 328 -29.86 -18.07 -18.22
CA LEU A 328 -28.63 -17.55 -18.85
C LEU A 328 -27.67 -16.95 -17.84
N LEU A 329 -28.18 -16.13 -16.92
CA LEU A 329 -27.41 -15.58 -15.80
C LEU A 329 -26.88 -16.72 -14.91
N GLN A 330 -27.70 -17.73 -14.60
CA GLN A 330 -27.29 -18.94 -13.87
C GLN A 330 -26.18 -19.70 -14.61
N GLY A 331 -26.30 -19.89 -15.93
CA GLY A 331 -25.27 -20.52 -16.75
C GLY A 331 -23.93 -19.79 -16.74
N LEU A 332 -23.96 -18.45 -16.77
CA LEU A 332 -22.76 -17.61 -16.64
C LEU A 332 -22.12 -17.70 -15.24
N TYR A 333 -22.93 -17.64 -14.19
CA TYR A 333 -22.49 -17.79 -12.80
C TYR A 333 -21.81 -19.14 -12.56
N LEU A 334 -22.44 -20.25 -13.00
CA LEU A 334 -21.86 -21.60 -12.92
C LEU A 334 -20.58 -21.74 -13.76
N SER A 335 -20.52 -21.10 -14.92
CA SER A 335 -19.30 -21.06 -15.75
C SER A 335 -18.15 -20.35 -15.02
N MET A 336 -18.45 -19.25 -14.33
CA MET A 336 -17.46 -18.50 -13.54
C MET A 336 -17.01 -19.22 -12.28
N GLN A 337 -17.86 -20.00 -11.62
CA GLN A 337 -17.45 -20.85 -10.49
C GLN A 337 -16.34 -21.87 -10.84
N GLN A 338 -16.22 -22.24 -12.13
CA GLN A 338 -15.21 -23.16 -12.64
C GLN A 338 -14.08 -22.46 -13.42
N ALA A 339 -14.13 -21.13 -13.54
CA ALA A 339 -13.20 -20.37 -14.35
C ALA A 339 -11.81 -20.23 -13.70
N SER A 340 -10.78 -20.06 -14.53
CA SER A 340 -9.41 -19.82 -14.09
C SER A 340 -8.68 -18.90 -15.06
N LEU A 341 -7.62 -18.25 -14.57
CA LEU A 341 -6.59 -17.64 -15.42
C LEU A 341 -5.86 -18.72 -16.24
N VAL A 342 -5.75 -19.95 -15.71
CA VAL A 342 -5.18 -21.09 -16.43
C VAL A 342 -6.13 -21.51 -17.56
N GLY A 343 -5.82 -21.07 -18.79
CA GLY A 343 -6.60 -21.41 -19.98
C GLY A 343 -7.64 -20.36 -20.36
N ASN A 344 -7.60 -19.17 -19.76
CA ASN A 344 -8.42 -18.00 -20.13
C ASN A 344 -9.95 -18.23 -20.11
N THR A 345 -10.42 -19.22 -19.35
CA THR A 345 -11.84 -19.63 -19.32
C THR A 345 -12.77 -18.58 -18.71
N HIS A 346 -12.21 -17.61 -17.98
CA HIS A 346 -12.91 -16.48 -17.38
C HIS A 346 -13.32 -15.40 -18.39
N ARG A 347 -12.63 -15.25 -19.53
CA ARG A 347 -12.83 -14.10 -20.43
C ARG A 347 -14.23 -14.09 -21.06
N ARG A 348 -14.63 -15.20 -21.69
CA ARG A 348 -15.93 -15.28 -22.41
C ARG A 348 -17.15 -15.05 -21.51
N PRO A 349 -17.26 -15.61 -20.29
CA PRO A 349 -18.37 -15.29 -19.40
C PRO A 349 -18.40 -13.84 -18.92
N ILE A 350 -17.24 -13.18 -18.75
CA ILE A 350 -17.17 -11.75 -18.42
C ILE A 350 -17.64 -10.91 -19.61
N GLU A 351 -17.06 -11.11 -20.80
CA GLU A 351 -17.43 -10.41 -22.04
C GLU A 351 -18.94 -10.50 -22.30
N ALA A 352 -19.51 -11.69 -22.13
CA ALA A 352 -20.93 -11.93 -22.34
C ALA A 352 -21.84 -11.28 -21.28
N LEU A 353 -21.42 -11.22 -20.02
CA LEU A 353 -22.17 -10.50 -18.98
C LEU A 353 -22.06 -8.98 -19.16
N GLU A 354 -20.91 -8.48 -19.61
CA GLU A 354 -20.68 -7.08 -19.99
C GLU A 354 -21.65 -6.67 -21.11
N GLU A 355 -21.72 -7.44 -22.21
CA GLU A 355 -22.66 -7.21 -23.33
C GLU A 355 -24.11 -7.18 -22.84
N LEU A 356 -24.55 -8.18 -22.06
CA LEU A 356 -25.91 -8.26 -21.52
C LEU A 356 -26.29 -7.06 -20.63
N ILE A 357 -25.36 -6.59 -19.79
CA ILE A 357 -25.57 -5.48 -18.85
C ILE A 357 -25.62 -4.12 -19.55
N GLU A 358 -24.96 -3.98 -20.71
CA GLU A 358 -24.99 -2.77 -21.52
C GLU A 358 -26.30 -2.53 -22.29
N ILE A 359 -27.13 -3.57 -22.47
CA ILE A 359 -28.41 -3.47 -23.18
C ILE A 359 -29.38 -2.50 -22.48
N ARG A 360 -29.82 -1.49 -23.24
CA ARG A 360 -30.77 -0.45 -22.82
C ARG A 360 -32.08 -0.56 -23.59
N CYS A 361 -33.19 -0.25 -22.92
CA CYS A 361 -34.53 -0.32 -23.48
C CYS A 361 -35.37 0.92 -23.12
N GLY A 362 -36.50 1.08 -23.82
CA GLY A 362 -37.43 2.20 -23.68
C GLY A 362 -37.01 3.46 -24.46
N PRO A 363 -37.93 4.42 -24.67
CA PRO A 363 -37.72 5.57 -25.56
C PRO A 363 -36.57 6.49 -25.13
N ASN A 364 -36.26 6.55 -23.82
CA ASN A 364 -35.18 7.36 -23.28
C ASN A 364 -33.89 6.55 -23.01
N GLY A 365 -33.85 5.25 -23.33
CA GLY A 365 -32.70 4.37 -23.08
C GLY A 365 -32.32 4.18 -21.60
N ASN A 366 -33.14 4.61 -20.64
CA ASN A 366 -32.82 4.58 -19.21
C ASN A 366 -33.14 3.24 -18.53
N ILE A 367 -33.87 2.33 -19.18
CA ILE A 367 -34.20 1.02 -18.61
C ILE A 367 -33.06 0.05 -18.94
N ARG A 368 -32.48 -0.59 -17.91
CA ARG A 368 -31.54 -1.71 -18.05
C ARG A 368 -32.18 -3.01 -17.51
N PRO A 369 -32.90 -3.79 -18.34
CA PRO A 369 -33.67 -4.95 -17.87
C PRO A 369 -32.80 -6.02 -17.20
N ILE A 370 -31.63 -6.31 -17.76
CA ILE A 370 -30.70 -7.31 -17.20
C ILE A 370 -30.15 -6.88 -15.83
N CYS A 371 -29.76 -5.61 -15.66
CA CYS A 371 -29.32 -5.09 -14.35
C CYS A 371 -30.39 -5.29 -13.28
N ARG A 372 -31.66 -5.00 -13.61
CA ARG A 372 -32.79 -5.24 -12.70
C ARG A 372 -32.97 -6.72 -12.42
N LEU A 373 -32.90 -7.58 -13.43
CA LEU A 373 -33.04 -9.03 -13.24
C LEU A 373 -31.92 -9.62 -12.36
N ILE A 374 -30.70 -9.10 -12.46
CA ILE A 374 -29.57 -9.48 -11.61
C ILE A 374 -29.86 -9.15 -10.14
N THR A 375 -30.32 -7.93 -9.82
CA THR A 375 -30.61 -7.55 -8.42
C THR A 375 -31.84 -8.25 -7.83
N HIS A 376 -32.64 -8.92 -8.65
CA HIS A 376 -33.79 -9.74 -8.23
C HIS A 376 -33.48 -11.26 -8.23
N GLN A 377 -32.24 -11.68 -8.54
CA GLN A 377 -31.83 -13.08 -8.36
C GLN A 377 -31.75 -13.41 -6.86
N ALA A 378 -32.23 -14.59 -6.46
CA ALA A 378 -32.11 -15.08 -5.08
C ALA A 378 -30.63 -15.19 -4.61
N GLN A 379 -29.70 -15.28 -5.55
CA GLN A 379 -28.26 -15.32 -5.29
C GLN A 379 -27.60 -13.93 -5.29
N PHE A 380 -28.33 -12.83 -5.49
CA PHE A 380 -27.67 -11.52 -5.60
C PHE A 380 -26.93 -11.15 -4.31
N LEU A 381 -27.65 -11.16 -3.19
CA LEU A 381 -27.12 -11.12 -1.84
C LEU A 381 -27.86 -12.24 -1.05
N PRO A 382 -27.32 -13.47 -1.04
CA PRO A 382 -27.97 -14.60 -0.39
C PRO A 382 -27.80 -14.54 1.14
N ASP A 383 -28.73 -15.15 1.88
CA ASP A 383 -28.60 -15.34 3.32
C ASP A 383 -27.37 -16.19 3.64
N VAL A 384 -26.66 -15.81 4.71
CA VAL A 384 -25.46 -16.52 5.18
C VAL A 384 -25.84 -17.76 5.98
N MET A 385 -25.38 -18.93 5.54
CA MET A 385 -25.73 -20.22 6.14
C MET A 385 -24.59 -20.83 6.97
N THR A 386 -23.38 -20.25 6.94
CA THR A 386 -22.20 -20.77 7.64
C THR A 386 -21.49 -19.71 8.48
N ASN A 387 -20.65 -20.16 9.43
CA ASN A 387 -19.76 -19.29 10.20
C ASN A 387 -18.66 -18.62 9.33
N ALA A 388 -18.56 -18.98 8.06
CA ALA A 388 -17.55 -18.51 7.10
C ALA A 388 -18.13 -17.46 6.11
N ALA A 389 -18.99 -16.56 6.61
CA ALA A 389 -19.77 -15.60 5.85
C ALA A 389 -18.99 -14.90 4.72
N GLY A 390 -17.81 -14.34 5.03
CA GLY A 390 -16.99 -13.61 4.06
C GLY A 390 -16.55 -14.49 2.89
N ARG A 391 -16.18 -15.75 3.16
CA ARG A 391 -15.81 -16.73 2.12
C ARG A 391 -17.01 -17.33 1.41
N GLU A 392 -18.10 -17.58 2.12
CA GLU A 392 -19.35 -18.09 1.58
C GLU A 392 -19.87 -17.17 0.47
N LEU A 393 -19.99 -15.87 0.75
CA LEU A 393 -20.45 -14.88 -0.20
C LEU A 393 -19.58 -14.79 -1.47
N THR A 394 -18.26 -15.03 -1.40
CA THR A 394 -17.42 -15.09 -2.63
C THR A 394 -17.85 -16.19 -3.60
N ARG A 395 -18.56 -17.22 -3.12
CA ARG A 395 -18.99 -18.40 -3.89
C ARG A 395 -20.48 -18.44 -4.18
N THR A 396 -21.32 -18.06 -3.22
CA THR A 396 -22.78 -18.17 -3.29
C THR A 396 -23.45 -16.94 -3.90
N SER A 397 -22.82 -15.76 -3.80
CA SER A 397 -23.38 -14.55 -4.39
C SER A 397 -23.10 -14.47 -5.90
N PHE A 398 -24.03 -13.86 -6.65
CA PHE A 398 -24.01 -13.85 -8.11
C PHE A 398 -22.74 -13.21 -8.69
N LEU A 399 -22.30 -12.08 -8.13
CA LEU A 399 -21.07 -11.40 -8.55
C LEU A 399 -19.80 -11.99 -7.91
N GLY A 400 -19.94 -12.88 -6.91
CA GLY A 400 -18.86 -13.50 -6.17
C GLY A 400 -17.80 -14.18 -7.06
N PRO A 401 -18.19 -15.14 -7.92
CA PRO A 401 -17.27 -15.81 -8.83
C PRO A 401 -16.58 -14.89 -9.86
N PHE A 402 -17.24 -13.81 -10.28
CA PHE A 402 -16.67 -12.83 -11.22
C PHE A 402 -15.52 -12.04 -10.58
N LEU A 403 -15.70 -11.62 -9.33
CA LEU A 403 -14.65 -10.96 -8.54
C LEU A 403 -13.51 -11.92 -8.13
N SER A 404 -13.75 -13.24 -8.10
CA SER A 404 -12.83 -14.27 -7.59
C SER A 404 -11.66 -14.66 -8.51
N ILE A 405 -11.47 -13.97 -9.63
CA ILE A 405 -10.34 -14.23 -10.55
C ILE A 405 -9.03 -13.80 -9.90
N SER A 406 -8.11 -14.74 -9.68
CA SER A 406 -6.95 -14.52 -8.81
C SER A 406 -5.67 -15.16 -9.34
N VAL A 407 -4.55 -14.43 -9.18
CA VAL A 407 -3.18 -14.92 -9.42
C VAL A 407 -2.53 -15.54 -8.18
N PHE A 408 -3.12 -15.37 -6.99
CA PHE A 408 -2.53 -15.82 -5.73
C PHE A 408 -2.52 -17.35 -5.65
N ALA A 409 -1.42 -17.93 -5.19
CA ALA A 409 -1.24 -19.38 -5.12
C ALA A 409 -2.19 -20.04 -4.08
N GLU A 410 -2.61 -19.26 -3.10
CA GLU A 410 -3.59 -19.60 -2.07
C GLU A 410 -5.02 -19.74 -2.63
N ASP A 411 -5.37 -18.92 -3.63
CA ASP A 411 -6.68 -18.93 -4.28
C ASP A 411 -6.72 -19.91 -5.48
N GLN A 412 -5.68 -19.86 -6.35
CA GLN A 412 -5.57 -20.68 -7.56
C GLN A 412 -4.18 -21.36 -7.67
N PRO A 413 -3.95 -22.50 -6.99
CA PRO A 413 -2.65 -23.20 -7.00
C PRO A 413 -2.09 -23.52 -8.40
N LYS A 414 -2.98 -23.80 -9.37
CA LYS A 414 -2.62 -24.08 -10.77
C LYS A 414 -1.88 -22.93 -11.46
N VAL A 415 -2.10 -21.68 -11.04
CA VAL A 415 -1.38 -20.50 -11.56
C VAL A 415 0.11 -20.58 -11.18
N ALA A 416 0.39 -20.88 -9.91
CA ALA A 416 1.75 -21.04 -9.38
C ALA A 416 2.53 -22.21 -10.02
N GLU A 417 1.81 -23.24 -10.47
CA GLU A 417 2.38 -24.39 -11.16
C GLU A 417 2.71 -24.09 -12.63
N LYS A 418 1.77 -23.44 -13.35
CA LYS A 418 1.87 -23.21 -14.80
C LYS A 418 2.75 -22.02 -15.19
N PHE A 419 2.63 -20.89 -14.50
CA PHE A 419 3.26 -19.63 -14.94
C PHE A 419 4.63 -19.38 -14.30
N PHE A 420 4.88 -19.92 -13.09
CA PHE A 420 6.11 -19.66 -12.37
C PHE A 420 7.00 -20.91 -12.31
N SER A 421 8.21 -20.82 -12.87
CA SER A 421 9.17 -21.92 -12.83
C SER A 421 9.97 -21.93 -11.52
N GLY A 422 10.10 -20.74 -10.90
CA GLY A 422 11.03 -20.45 -9.82
C GLY A 422 12.35 -19.83 -10.31
N ASN A 423 12.45 -19.44 -11.59
CA ASN A 423 13.57 -18.69 -12.14
C ASN A 423 13.21 -17.18 -12.19
N PRO A 424 13.90 -16.31 -11.43
CA PRO A 424 13.57 -14.89 -11.34
C PRO A 424 13.54 -14.12 -12.67
N PHE A 425 14.27 -14.58 -13.71
CA PHE A 425 14.28 -13.90 -15.01
C PHE A 425 13.00 -14.18 -15.81
N THR A 426 12.60 -15.46 -15.91
CA THR A 426 11.36 -15.84 -16.61
C THR A 426 10.13 -15.33 -15.86
N ASP A 427 10.17 -15.40 -14.53
CA ASP A 427 9.05 -15.04 -13.66
C ASP A 427 8.71 -13.53 -13.79
N LYS A 428 9.69 -12.65 -14.04
CA LYS A 428 9.45 -11.21 -14.30
C LYS A 428 8.60 -10.94 -15.55
N SER A 429 8.85 -11.66 -16.65
CA SER A 429 8.04 -11.50 -17.87
C SER A 429 6.61 -11.98 -17.65
N MET A 430 6.44 -13.07 -16.89
CA MET A 430 5.12 -13.62 -16.57
C MET A 430 4.33 -12.71 -15.63
N ASN A 431 4.98 -12.01 -14.70
CA ASN A 431 4.34 -11.00 -13.85
C ASN A 431 3.66 -9.90 -14.70
N LEU A 432 4.35 -9.36 -15.71
CA LEU A 432 3.79 -8.30 -16.57
C LEU A 432 2.54 -8.78 -17.31
N THR A 433 2.59 -9.97 -17.90
CA THR A 433 1.42 -10.57 -18.59
C THR A 433 0.25 -10.76 -17.63
N LEU A 434 0.50 -11.32 -16.43
CA LEU A 434 -0.56 -11.52 -15.44
C LEU A 434 -1.14 -10.20 -14.90
N GLN A 435 -0.32 -9.15 -14.77
CA GLN A 435 -0.76 -7.80 -14.39
C GLN A 435 -1.69 -7.19 -15.46
N GLN A 436 -1.34 -7.30 -16.75
CA GLN A 436 -2.18 -6.84 -17.86
C GLN A 436 -3.53 -7.58 -17.92
N GLU A 437 -3.53 -8.90 -17.70
CA GLU A 437 -4.76 -9.70 -17.65
C GLU A 437 -5.66 -9.35 -16.46
N LEU A 438 -5.08 -9.13 -15.28
CA LEU A 438 -5.80 -8.64 -14.11
C LEU A 438 -6.39 -7.25 -14.34
N GLU A 439 -5.65 -6.34 -14.97
CA GLU A 439 -6.12 -4.97 -15.24
C GLU A 439 -7.27 -4.94 -16.27
N SER A 440 -7.16 -5.76 -17.32
CA SER A 440 -8.24 -5.98 -18.28
C SER A 440 -9.51 -6.51 -17.57
N THR A 441 -9.34 -7.54 -16.74
CA THR A 441 -10.42 -8.14 -15.93
C THR A 441 -11.07 -7.11 -15.01
N ARG A 442 -10.27 -6.34 -14.24
CA ARG A 442 -10.73 -5.27 -13.34
C ARG A 442 -11.48 -4.18 -14.08
N THR A 443 -11.07 -3.85 -15.30
CA THR A 443 -11.75 -2.86 -16.16
C THR A 443 -13.15 -3.34 -16.57
N SER A 444 -13.30 -4.59 -16.99
CA SER A 444 -14.62 -5.18 -17.28
C SER A 444 -15.51 -5.30 -16.03
N LEU A 445 -14.95 -5.75 -14.90
CA LEU A 445 -15.66 -5.77 -13.61
C LEU A 445 -16.15 -4.38 -13.20
N HIS A 446 -15.34 -3.33 -13.39
CA HIS A 446 -15.76 -1.95 -13.15
C HIS A 446 -16.92 -1.54 -14.06
N LYS A 447 -16.87 -1.82 -15.37
CA LYS A 447 -17.99 -1.52 -16.29
C LYS A 447 -19.29 -2.19 -15.84
N MET A 448 -19.23 -3.48 -15.48
CA MET A 448 -20.39 -4.25 -15.00
C MET A 448 -21.01 -3.63 -13.74
N LEU A 449 -20.20 -3.38 -12.70
CA LEU A 449 -20.70 -2.83 -11.43
C LEU A 449 -21.15 -1.37 -11.58
N HIS A 450 -20.44 -0.55 -12.35
CA HIS A 450 -20.84 0.82 -12.69
C HIS A 450 -22.19 0.85 -13.43
N ALA A 451 -22.42 -0.06 -14.38
CA ALA A 451 -23.69 -0.13 -15.11
C ALA A 451 -24.89 -0.50 -14.22
N ILE A 452 -24.68 -1.33 -13.20
CA ILE A 452 -25.70 -1.63 -12.16
C ILE A 452 -25.94 -0.40 -11.28
N LEU A 453 -24.88 0.25 -10.75
CA LEU A 453 -24.98 1.44 -9.89
C LEU A 453 -25.55 2.69 -10.58
N ALA A 454 -25.36 2.80 -11.90
CA ALA A 454 -25.92 3.87 -12.71
C ALA A 454 -27.45 3.80 -12.79
N ASN A 455 -28.05 2.61 -12.66
CA ASN A 455 -29.50 2.41 -12.62
C ASN A 455 -30.02 2.71 -11.21
N SER A 456 -30.88 3.73 -11.06
CA SER A 456 -31.45 4.14 -9.77
C SER A 456 -32.10 2.97 -9.02
N ASN A 457 -32.83 2.11 -9.74
CA ASN A 457 -33.62 1.02 -9.14
C ASN A 457 -32.75 -0.18 -8.71
N CYS A 458 -31.44 -0.14 -8.99
CA CYS A 458 -30.49 -1.18 -8.63
C CYS A 458 -29.40 -0.68 -7.68
N ARG A 459 -29.26 0.63 -7.51
CA ARG A 459 -28.17 1.27 -6.77
C ARG A 459 -28.14 0.84 -5.30
N ASP A 460 -29.27 0.93 -4.61
CA ASP A 460 -29.32 0.71 -3.17
C ASP A 460 -29.07 -0.76 -2.82
N ALA A 461 -29.63 -1.68 -3.61
CA ALA A 461 -29.33 -3.10 -3.52
C ALA A 461 -27.84 -3.40 -3.77
N MET A 462 -27.23 -2.76 -4.77
CA MET A 462 -25.81 -2.92 -5.07
C MET A 462 -24.89 -2.30 -4.00
N LEU A 463 -25.28 -1.16 -3.42
CA LEU A 463 -24.58 -0.57 -2.26
C LEU A 463 -24.68 -1.47 -1.02
N ALA A 464 -25.85 -2.03 -0.73
CA ALA A 464 -26.05 -2.99 0.34
C ALA A 464 -25.22 -4.27 0.14
N TYR A 465 -25.12 -4.77 -1.10
CA TYR A 465 -24.23 -5.88 -1.44
C TYR A 465 -22.76 -5.54 -1.20
N LEU A 466 -22.29 -4.37 -1.64
CA LEU A 466 -20.92 -3.90 -1.38
C LEU A 466 -20.63 -3.76 0.13
N ALA A 467 -21.56 -3.18 0.89
CA ALA A 467 -21.46 -3.04 2.34
C ALA A 467 -21.38 -4.41 3.04
N ALA A 468 -22.23 -5.36 2.66
CA ALA A 468 -22.22 -6.72 3.19
C ALA A 468 -20.88 -7.44 2.91
N LEU A 469 -20.31 -7.28 1.71
CA LEU A 469 -18.98 -7.82 1.40
C LEU A 469 -17.88 -7.25 2.30
N LEU A 470 -17.95 -5.97 2.66
CA LEU A 470 -16.98 -5.37 3.59
C LEU A 470 -17.18 -5.86 5.02
N HIS A 471 -18.41 -5.80 5.54
CA HIS A 471 -18.74 -6.19 6.91
C HIS A 471 -18.37 -7.66 7.20
N HIS A 472 -18.75 -8.60 6.33
CA HIS A 472 -18.41 -10.02 6.51
C HIS A 472 -16.90 -10.33 6.31
N ASN A 473 -16.09 -9.33 5.96
CA ASN A 473 -14.63 -9.43 5.83
C ASN A 473 -13.85 -8.47 6.74
N GLU A 474 -14.51 -7.75 7.66
CA GLU A 474 -13.88 -6.80 8.60
C GLU A 474 -12.72 -7.44 9.39
N LYS A 475 -12.88 -8.73 9.76
CA LYS A 475 -11.88 -9.51 10.50
C LYS A 475 -10.57 -9.73 9.75
N ARG A 476 -10.48 -9.40 8.45
CA ARG A 476 -9.22 -9.40 7.70
C ARG A 476 -8.19 -8.40 8.26
N ALA A 477 -8.63 -7.34 8.94
CA ALA A 477 -7.75 -6.37 9.59
C ALA A 477 -7.16 -6.85 10.94
N GLN A 478 -7.59 -8.00 11.46
CA GLN A 478 -7.09 -8.52 12.75
C GLN A 478 -5.67 -9.07 12.64
N ILE A 479 -4.86 -8.93 13.71
CA ILE A 479 -3.48 -9.44 13.77
C ILE A 479 -3.42 -10.95 13.52
N GLN A 480 -4.41 -11.69 14.02
CA GLN A 480 -4.58 -13.13 13.82
C GLN A 480 -5.89 -13.40 13.07
N THR A 481 -5.79 -13.61 11.76
CA THR A 481 -6.94 -13.84 10.87
C THR A 481 -7.21 -15.34 10.66
N GLU A 482 -8.46 -15.77 10.80
CA GLU A 482 -8.90 -17.09 10.34
C GLU A 482 -9.06 -17.10 8.80
N GLU A 483 -7.98 -17.37 8.07
CA GLU A 483 -7.99 -17.25 6.60
C GLU A 483 -9.06 -18.09 5.88
N PHE A 484 -9.50 -19.20 6.49
CA PHE A 484 -10.49 -20.10 5.87
C PHE A 484 -11.95 -19.65 5.99
N SER A 485 -12.27 -18.67 6.85
CA SER A 485 -13.62 -18.11 7.01
C SER A 485 -13.84 -16.80 6.21
N LEU A 486 -12.77 -16.24 5.64
CA LEU A 486 -12.74 -14.93 4.98
C LEU A 486 -12.51 -15.04 3.46
N ALA A 487 -12.80 -13.96 2.74
CA ALA A 487 -12.51 -13.85 1.32
C ALA A 487 -11.00 -13.83 1.03
N GLY A 488 -10.61 -14.41 -0.11
CA GLY A 488 -9.22 -14.44 -0.59
C GLY A 488 -8.70 -13.07 -1.06
N ASP A 489 -7.38 -12.94 -1.15
CA ASP A 489 -6.72 -11.67 -1.48
C ASP A 489 -7.05 -11.22 -2.92
N GLY A 490 -7.13 -12.15 -3.88
CA GLY A 490 -7.51 -11.80 -5.26
C GLY A 490 -8.92 -11.22 -5.37
N PHE A 491 -9.88 -11.79 -4.64
CA PHE A 491 -11.26 -11.28 -4.58
C PHE A 491 -11.30 -9.85 -4.03
N MET A 492 -10.68 -9.64 -2.87
CA MET A 492 -10.72 -8.35 -2.17
C MET A 492 -9.98 -7.25 -2.94
N LEU A 493 -8.89 -7.57 -3.63
CA LEU A 493 -8.15 -6.60 -4.46
C LEU A 493 -8.87 -6.26 -5.78
N ASN A 494 -9.66 -7.18 -6.33
CA ASN A 494 -10.52 -6.87 -7.48
C ASN A 494 -11.70 -5.97 -7.06
N LEU A 495 -12.33 -6.25 -5.92
CA LEU A 495 -13.35 -5.39 -5.31
C LEU A 495 -12.80 -3.97 -5.05
N LEU A 496 -11.61 -3.89 -4.43
CA LEU A 496 -10.89 -2.64 -4.19
C LEU A 496 -10.64 -1.88 -5.49
N SER A 497 -10.12 -2.55 -6.52
CA SER A 497 -9.83 -1.90 -7.81
C SER A 497 -11.08 -1.35 -8.49
N VAL A 498 -12.24 -2.00 -8.34
CA VAL A 498 -13.50 -1.48 -8.87
C VAL A 498 -13.95 -0.25 -8.08
N LEU A 499 -13.91 -0.30 -6.75
CA LEU A 499 -14.26 0.84 -5.88
C LEU A 499 -13.37 2.06 -6.15
N GLN A 500 -12.05 1.85 -6.30
CA GLN A 500 -11.11 2.89 -6.73
C GLN A 500 -11.51 3.54 -8.07
N MET A 501 -11.86 2.73 -9.08
CA MET A 501 -12.27 3.24 -10.39
C MET A 501 -13.59 4.02 -10.34
N LEU A 502 -14.53 3.60 -9.47
CA LEU A 502 -15.76 4.35 -9.20
C LEU A 502 -15.47 5.69 -8.49
N SER A 503 -14.47 5.73 -7.60
CA SER A 503 -14.16 6.95 -6.82
C SER A 503 -13.41 8.03 -7.60
N VAL A 504 -12.75 7.73 -8.72
CA VAL A 504 -11.93 8.71 -9.50
C VAL A 504 -12.69 9.99 -9.88
N LYS A 505 -14.01 9.90 -10.11
CA LYS A 505 -14.83 11.04 -10.54
C LYS A 505 -15.53 11.79 -9.40
N ILE A 506 -15.28 11.40 -8.15
CA ILE A 506 -15.88 12.03 -6.97
C ILE A 506 -15.09 13.31 -6.67
N LYS A 507 -15.81 14.44 -6.56
CA LYS A 507 -15.22 15.70 -6.10
C LYS A 507 -15.28 15.77 -4.58
N LEU A 508 -14.19 16.19 -3.94
CA LEU A 508 -14.07 16.09 -2.48
C LEU A 508 -14.95 17.09 -1.71
N ASP A 509 -15.34 18.20 -2.34
CA ASP A 509 -16.35 19.15 -1.85
C ASP A 509 -17.75 18.53 -1.71
N THR A 510 -18.03 17.41 -2.40
CA THR A 510 -19.31 16.70 -2.33
C THR A 510 -19.37 15.60 -1.27
N ILE A 511 -18.26 15.32 -0.58
CA ILE A 511 -18.17 14.29 0.46
C ILE A 511 -18.57 14.90 1.80
N ASP A 512 -19.55 14.30 2.47
CA ASP A 512 -19.90 14.67 3.85
C ASP A 512 -18.90 14.03 4.84
N PRO A 513 -18.08 14.82 5.55
CA PRO A 513 -17.10 14.28 6.49
C PRO A 513 -17.71 13.76 7.80
N LEU A 514 -19.00 14.03 8.08
CA LEU A 514 -19.68 13.46 9.24
C LEU A 514 -20.26 12.06 8.96
N TYR A 515 -20.19 11.57 7.72
CA TYR A 515 -20.74 10.28 7.32
C TYR A 515 -20.25 9.06 8.15
N PRO A 516 -18.99 8.95 8.61
CA PRO A 516 -18.57 7.84 9.50
C PRO A 516 -19.33 7.77 10.82
N PHE A 517 -19.93 8.89 11.24
CA PHE A 517 -20.74 9.03 12.45
C PHE A 517 -22.25 8.99 12.17
N HIS A 518 -22.66 8.93 10.89
CA HIS A 518 -24.06 8.93 10.48
C HIS A 518 -24.73 7.60 10.88
N PRO A 519 -25.95 7.61 11.47
CA PRO A 519 -26.62 6.39 11.93
C PRO A 519 -26.84 5.32 10.85
N SER A 520 -27.01 5.74 9.59
CA SER A 520 -27.11 4.88 8.40
C SER A 520 -25.78 4.73 7.62
N SER A 521 -24.62 4.89 8.27
CA SER A 521 -23.33 4.53 7.67
C SER A 521 -23.31 3.04 7.32
N PHE A 522 -22.77 2.68 6.15
CA PHE A 522 -22.63 1.28 5.74
C PHE A 522 -21.57 0.51 6.53
N VAL A 523 -20.64 1.20 7.21
CA VAL A 523 -19.57 0.59 8.01
C VAL A 523 -19.53 1.28 9.36
N GLU A 524 -19.54 0.48 10.43
CA GLU A 524 -19.44 0.98 11.79
C GLU A 524 -17.99 1.13 12.24
N ILE A 525 -17.61 2.32 12.69
CA ILE A 525 -16.27 2.59 13.25
C ILE A 525 -16.24 2.54 14.79
N LYS A 526 -17.35 2.19 15.47
CA LYS A 526 -17.57 2.41 16.91
C LYS A 526 -16.51 1.78 17.83
N ASN A 527 -15.91 0.67 17.42
CA ASN A 527 -14.94 -0.08 18.21
C ASN A 527 -13.47 0.32 17.96
N ASP A 528 -13.20 1.16 16.96
CA ASP A 528 -11.83 1.53 16.60
C ASP A 528 -11.20 2.52 17.60
N THR A 529 -9.88 2.43 17.77
CA THR A 529 -9.09 3.45 18.46
C THR A 529 -9.14 4.78 17.70
N ARG A 530 -9.05 5.90 18.41
CA ARG A 530 -9.37 7.25 17.91
C ARG A 530 -8.14 8.12 17.89
N LEU A 531 -8.06 9.04 16.92
CA LEU A 531 -6.89 9.93 16.79
C LEU A 531 -6.57 10.72 18.07
N LYS A 532 -7.56 11.15 18.86
CA LYS A 532 -7.30 11.84 20.13
C LYS A 532 -8.31 11.59 21.26
N LEU A 533 -9.61 11.48 20.96
CA LEU A 533 -10.65 11.29 21.98
C LEU A 533 -10.67 9.87 22.57
N THR A 534 -11.09 9.74 23.82
CA THR A 534 -11.46 8.45 24.43
C THR A 534 -12.83 7.96 23.93
N SER A 535 -13.10 6.67 24.06
CA SER A 535 -14.40 6.09 23.71
C SER A 535 -15.58 6.72 24.48
N GLN A 536 -15.34 7.20 25.70
CA GLN A 536 -16.34 7.94 26.47
C GLN A 536 -16.61 9.32 25.86
N GLU A 537 -15.57 10.13 25.63
CA GLU A 537 -15.70 11.47 25.03
C GLU A 537 -16.37 11.42 23.64
N VAL A 538 -16.07 10.40 22.82
CA VAL A 538 -16.77 10.17 21.55
C VAL A 538 -18.25 9.87 21.77
N THR A 539 -18.59 9.04 22.76
CA THR A 539 -20.00 8.70 23.07
C THR A 539 -20.78 9.92 23.58
N GLU A 540 -20.15 10.80 24.35
CA GLU A 540 -20.75 12.04 24.82
C GLU A 540 -20.92 13.05 23.68
N TRP A 541 -19.90 13.21 22.83
CA TRP A 541 -19.97 14.07 21.64
C TRP A 541 -21.04 13.60 20.64
N LEU A 542 -21.16 12.29 20.38
CA LEU A 542 -22.18 11.76 19.48
C LEU A 542 -23.61 12.02 19.97
N LYS A 543 -23.88 11.90 21.29
CA LYS A 543 -25.19 12.24 21.87
C LYS A 543 -25.54 13.72 21.69
N GLU A 544 -24.56 14.60 21.83
CA GLU A 544 -24.77 16.03 21.59
C GLU A 544 -24.93 16.34 20.10
N LEU A 545 -24.23 15.61 19.22
CA LEU A 545 -24.38 15.69 17.77
C LEU A 545 -25.78 15.24 17.33
N GLU A 546 -26.31 14.14 17.86
CA GLU A 546 -27.69 13.68 17.62
C GLU A 546 -28.75 14.71 18.06
N ARG A 547 -28.45 15.50 19.10
CA ARG A 547 -29.34 16.56 19.62
C ARG A 547 -29.29 17.86 18.82
N THR A 548 -28.15 18.17 18.21
CA THR A 548 -27.86 19.48 17.58
C THR A 548 -27.84 19.44 16.05
N HIS A 549 -27.46 18.31 15.46
CA HIS A 549 -27.29 18.15 14.02
C HIS A 549 -28.50 17.42 13.39
N LYS A 550 -28.93 17.89 12.22
CA LYS A 550 -29.98 17.23 11.43
C LYS A 550 -29.33 16.42 10.32
N TRP A 551 -29.27 15.10 10.51
CA TRP A 551 -28.77 14.16 9.51
C TRP A 551 -29.57 14.27 8.20
N VAL A 552 -28.83 14.23 7.08
CA VAL A 552 -29.36 14.25 5.71
C VAL A 552 -28.98 12.94 5.05
N GLU A 553 -29.87 12.39 4.21
CA GLU A 553 -29.60 11.16 3.48
C GLU A 553 -28.30 11.25 2.67
N ALA A 554 -27.37 10.33 2.94
CA ALA A 554 -26.04 10.34 2.35
C ALA A 554 -26.10 10.05 0.85
N LYS A 555 -25.48 10.92 0.05
CA LYS A 555 -25.44 10.78 -1.40
C LYS A 555 -24.42 9.71 -1.83
N PHE A 556 -24.65 9.13 -3.01
CA PHE A 556 -23.76 8.14 -3.62
C PHE A 556 -22.26 8.51 -3.61
N PRO A 557 -21.81 9.75 -3.91
CA PRO A 557 -20.39 10.10 -3.83
C PRO A 557 -19.79 9.88 -2.44
N THR A 558 -20.45 10.35 -1.39
CA THR A 558 -20.04 10.12 0.00
C THR A 558 -19.97 8.62 0.31
N GLN A 559 -21.06 7.90 0.05
CA GLN A 559 -21.16 6.45 0.32
C GLN A 559 -20.07 5.66 -0.41
N CYS A 560 -19.87 5.93 -1.71
CA CYS A 560 -18.88 5.25 -2.54
C CYS A 560 -17.44 5.56 -2.09
N TRP A 561 -17.14 6.80 -1.72
CA TRP A 561 -15.81 7.17 -1.24
C TRP A 561 -15.47 6.47 0.08
N PHE A 562 -16.38 6.48 1.07
CA PHE A 562 -16.15 5.78 2.33
C PHE A 562 -16.11 4.25 2.18
N LEU A 563 -16.97 3.65 1.35
CA LEU A 563 -16.86 2.22 1.01
C LEU A 563 -15.49 1.89 0.38
N THR A 564 -14.92 2.81 -0.41
CA THR A 564 -13.57 2.66 -1.00
C THR A 564 -12.48 2.73 0.07
N LEU A 565 -12.58 3.67 1.03
CA LEU A 565 -11.66 3.79 2.17
C LEU A 565 -11.69 2.55 3.09
N HIS A 566 -12.88 2.07 3.45
CA HIS A 566 -13.02 0.85 4.25
C HIS A 566 -12.54 -0.40 3.48
N CYS A 567 -12.77 -0.47 2.16
CA CYS A 567 -12.21 -1.54 1.34
C CYS A 567 -10.68 -1.49 1.29
N HIS A 568 -10.09 -0.29 1.22
CA HIS A 568 -8.64 -0.09 1.31
C HIS A 568 -8.07 -0.75 2.57
N HIS A 569 -8.65 -0.44 3.73
CA HIS A 569 -8.24 -0.99 5.02
C HIS A 569 -8.31 -2.52 5.08
N ILE A 570 -9.43 -3.14 4.67
CA ILE A 570 -9.62 -4.60 4.83
C ILE A 570 -9.06 -5.45 3.67
N ALA A 571 -8.82 -4.85 2.49
CA ALA A 571 -8.30 -5.54 1.31
C ALA A 571 -6.78 -5.36 1.17
N LEU A 572 -6.31 -4.11 1.13
CA LEU A 572 -4.94 -3.78 0.78
C LEU A 572 -3.99 -4.11 1.92
N LEU A 573 -4.16 -3.47 3.08
CA LEU A 573 -3.21 -3.55 4.19
C LEU A 573 -2.97 -5.02 4.66
N PRO A 574 -4.00 -5.85 4.90
CA PRO A 574 -3.79 -7.27 5.24
C PRO A 574 -2.99 -8.04 4.19
N ALA A 575 -3.15 -7.73 2.91
CA ALA A 575 -2.40 -8.38 1.82
C ALA A 575 -0.94 -7.89 1.78
N LEU A 576 -0.67 -6.60 2.03
CA LEU A 576 0.69 -6.05 2.19
C LEU A 576 1.41 -6.72 3.38
N GLN A 577 0.74 -6.80 4.53
CA GLN A 577 1.25 -7.46 5.75
C GLN A 577 1.48 -8.96 5.54
N LYS A 578 0.57 -9.65 4.83
CA LYS A 578 0.72 -11.07 4.47
C LYS A 578 1.92 -11.29 3.55
N TYR A 579 2.15 -10.39 2.58
CA TYR A 579 3.35 -10.43 1.73
C TYR A 579 4.64 -10.20 2.54
N GLN A 580 4.68 -9.21 3.44
CA GLN A 580 5.84 -9.00 4.33
C GLN A 580 6.09 -10.19 5.28
N ARG A 581 5.03 -10.83 5.81
CA ARG A 581 5.11 -12.08 6.59
C ARG A 581 5.70 -13.22 5.74
N LYS A 582 5.26 -13.37 4.48
CA LYS A 582 5.77 -14.35 3.52
C LYS A 582 7.26 -14.14 3.21
N LEU A 583 7.72 -12.89 3.06
CA LEU A 583 9.14 -12.54 2.88
C LEU A 583 10.01 -12.81 4.12
N ARG A 584 9.46 -12.69 5.34
CA ARG A 584 10.15 -13.11 6.57
C ARG A 584 10.31 -14.62 6.60
N ALA A 585 9.21 -15.37 6.47
CA ALA A 585 9.21 -16.83 6.45
C ALA A 585 10.14 -17.44 5.38
N LEU A 586 10.23 -16.81 4.19
CA LEU A 586 11.19 -17.20 3.15
C LEU A 586 12.65 -17.05 3.59
N ARG A 587 13.02 -15.91 4.19
CA ARG A 587 14.38 -15.66 4.69
C ARG A 587 14.73 -16.57 5.86
N ASP A 588 13.80 -16.76 6.79
CA ASP A 588 14.00 -17.61 7.97
C ASP A 588 14.19 -19.08 7.56
N LEU A 589 13.37 -19.58 6.61
CA LEU A 589 13.51 -20.94 6.07
C LEU A 589 14.80 -21.13 5.26
N GLN A 590 15.16 -20.16 4.43
CA GLN A 590 16.44 -20.16 3.70
C GLN A 590 17.62 -20.23 4.67
N LYS A 591 17.62 -19.38 5.71
CA LYS A 591 18.67 -19.36 6.73
C LYS A 591 18.78 -20.70 7.47
N MET A 592 17.66 -21.28 7.93
CA MET A 592 17.67 -22.59 8.59
C MET A 592 18.22 -23.69 7.68
N LEU A 593 17.88 -23.66 6.39
CA LEU A 593 18.41 -24.57 5.39
C LEU A 593 19.92 -24.41 5.21
N ASP A 594 20.42 -23.18 5.10
CA ASP A 594 21.85 -22.89 4.95
C ASP A 594 22.66 -23.32 6.19
N GLU A 595 22.14 -23.10 7.40
CA GLU A 595 22.75 -23.56 8.66
C GLU A 595 22.81 -25.10 8.75
N LEU A 596 21.75 -25.80 8.31
CA LEU A 596 21.72 -27.26 8.29
C LEU A 596 22.65 -27.85 7.23
N GLN A 597 22.77 -27.21 6.06
CA GLN A 597 23.72 -27.63 5.02
C GLN A 597 25.17 -27.33 5.40
N ALA A 598 25.46 -26.18 6.03
CA ALA A 598 26.81 -25.85 6.52
C ALA A 598 27.31 -26.81 7.61
N SER A 599 26.39 -27.40 8.39
CA SER A 599 26.69 -28.42 9.40
C SER A 599 26.75 -29.85 8.84
N GLU A 600 26.57 -30.08 7.53
CA GLU A 600 26.60 -31.43 6.92
C GLU A 600 27.78 -32.31 7.39
N PRO A 601 29.04 -31.82 7.45
CA PRO A 601 30.17 -32.64 7.90
C PRO A 601 30.06 -33.18 9.33
N GLN A 602 29.22 -32.58 10.18
CA GLN A 602 29.04 -32.98 11.58
C GLN A 602 27.96 -34.05 11.77
N TRP A 603 27.00 -34.14 10.85
CA TRP A 603 25.85 -35.04 10.97
C TRP A 603 25.73 -36.09 9.86
N LYS A 604 26.51 -35.97 8.78
CA LYS A 604 26.45 -36.86 7.60
C LYS A 604 26.64 -38.34 7.91
N ASP A 605 27.48 -38.64 8.90
CA ASP A 605 27.83 -40.00 9.34
C ASP A 605 27.20 -40.36 10.71
N ALA A 606 26.36 -39.48 11.25
CA ALA A 606 25.64 -39.70 12.51
C ALA A 606 24.36 -40.55 12.30
N PRO A 607 23.84 -41.25 13.33
CA PRO A 607 22.65 -42.10 13.19
C PRO A 607 21.37 -41.35 12.73
N PHE A 608 21.33 -40.02 12.89
CA PHE A 608 20.24 -39.16 12.43
C PHE A 608 20.45 -38.56 11.01
N ALA A 609 21.52 -38.95 10.28
CA ALA A 609 21.82 -38.45 8.94
C ALA A 609 20.67 -38.62 7.94
N GLY A 610 19.93 -39.73 8.01
CA GLY A 610 18.76 -39.98 7.16
C GLY A 610 17.62 -38.99 7.40
N HIS A 611 17.37 -38.64 8.66
CA HIS A 611 16.39 -37.63 9.04
C HIS A 611 16.79 -36.24 8.52
N ASN A 612 18.05 -35.84 8.72
CA ASN A 612 18.54 -34.54 8.25
C ASN A 612 18.48 -34.42 6.72
N LYS A 613 18.81 -35.47 5.96
CA LYS A 613 18.70 -35.50 4.48
C LYS A 613 17.25 -35.30 4.01
N GLU A 614 16.28 -35.98 4.62
CA GLU A 614 14.86 -35.81 4.28
C GLU A 614 14.33 -34.44 4.71
N LEU A 615 14.79 -33.90 5.83
CA LEU A 615 14.42 -32.57 6.32
C LEU A 615 14.98 -31.44 5.41
N VAL A 616 16.23 -31.53 4.96
CA VAL A 616 16.81 -30.69 3.90
C VAL A 616 15.98 -30.73 2.62
N LYS A 617 15.55 -31.93 2.20
CA LYS A 617 14.72 -32.11 0.99
C LYS A 617 13.33 -31.46 1.15
N ARG A 618 12.67 -31.62 2.30
CA ARG A 618 11.38 -30.97 2.61
C ARG A 618 11.50 -29.46 2.64
N TRP A 619 12.52 -28.92 3.30
CA TRP A 619 12.76 -27.47 3.35
C TRP A 619 13.05 -26.89 1.96
N LYS A 620 13.82 -27.57 1.11
CA LYS A 620 14.01 -27.16 -0.30
C LYS A 620 12.69 -27.16 -1.11
N GLN A 621 11.83 -28.15 -0.90
CA GLN A 621 10.50 -28.18 -1.55
C GLN A 621 9.58 -27.07 -1.04
N GLN A 622 9.54 -26.84 0.27
CA GLN A 622 8.75 -25.77 0.90
C GLN A 622 9.24 -24.38 0.46
N LEU A 623 10.55 -24.17 0.40
CA LEU A 623 11.17 -22.96 -0.13
C LEU A 623 10.77 -22.71 -1.60
N LYS A 624 10.81 -23.74 -2.46
CA LYS A 624 10.36 -23.63 -3.87
C LYS A 624 8.87 -23.28 -3.97
N ARG A 625 8.01 -23.87 -3.12
CA ARG A 625 6.57 -23.54 -3.05
C ARG A 625 6.33 -22.11 -2.58
N LEU A 626 7.02 -21.66 -1.52
CA LEU A 626 6.93 -20.29 -1.01
C LEU A 626 7.47 -19.28 -2.02
N GLY A 627 8.55 -19.61 -2.75
CA GLY A 627 9.10 -18.78 -3.82
C GLY A 627 8.09 -18.56 -4.96
N LYS A 628 7.45 -19.64 -5.46
CA LYS A 628 6.35 -19.53 -6.43
C LYS A 628 5.16 -18.72 -5.90
N SER A 629 4.75 -18.94 -4.65
CA SER A 629 3.67 -18.17 -4.00
C SER A 629 4.04 -16.69 -3.79
N LYS A 630 5.34 -16.37 -3.67
CA LYS A 630 5.86 -15.01 -3.66
C LYS A 630 5.80 -14.40 -5.07
N SER A 631 6.22 -15.09 -6.13
CA SER A 631 6.07 -14.60 -7.52
C SER A 631 4.59 -14.34 -7.88
N CYS A 632 3.67 -15.22 -7.48
CA CYS A 632 2.22 -14.98 -7.59
C CYS A 632 1.77 -13.69 -6.88
N ALA A 633 2.28 -13.43 -5.68
CA ALA A 633 1.96 -12.23 -4.92
C ALA A 633 2.60 -10.96 -5.52
N ASP A 634 3.80 -11.06 -6.11
CA ASP A 634 4.41 -9.97 -6.88
C ASP A 634 3.49 -9.55 -8.04
N ALA A 635 2.98 -10.51 -8.81
CA ALA A 635 2.05 -10.24 -9.91
C ALA A 635 0.73 -9.60 -9.44
N GLY A 636 0.22 -9.99 -8.27
CA GLY A 636 -1.07 -9.51 -7.76
C GLY A 636 -1.04 -8.19 -6.98
N LEU A 637 0.06 -7.91 -6.25
CA LEU A 637 0.22 -6.74 -5.36
C LEU A 637 1.23 -5.72 -5.87
N ILE A 638 2.34 -6.16 -6.45
CA ILE A 638 3.45 -5.29 -6.88
C ILE A 638 3.22 -4.87 -8.33
N ASP A 639 2.02 -4.36 -8.57
CA ASP A 639 1.52 -3.83 -9.83
C ASP A 639 1.55 -2.30 -9.77
N PRO A 640 2.39 -1.62 -10.59
CA PRO A 640 2.46 -0.17 -10.63
C PRO A 640 1.14 0.53 -10.96
N VAL A 641 0.19 -0.15 -11.62
CA VAL A 641 -1.12 0.43 -11.98
C VAL A 641 -2.05 0.41 -10.76
N LEU A 642 -2.18 -0.74 -10.09
CA LEU A 642 -2.91 -0.85 -8.82
C LEU A 642 -2.33 0.09 -7.75
N LEU A 643 -1.01 0.04 -7.51
CA LEU A 643 -0.35 0.87 -6.49
C LEU A 643 -0.49 2.37 -6.79
N ARG A 644 -0.51 2.77 -8.06
CA ARG A 644 -0.79 4.16 -8.44
C ARG A 644 -2.22 4.57 -8.09
N ARG A 645 -3.22 3.72 -8.36
CA ARG A 645 -4.60 3.99 -7.91
C ARG A 645 -4.72 4.07 -6.39
N CYS A 646 -4.02 3.21 -5.66
CA CYS A 646 -3.96 3.28 -4.20
C CYS A 646 -3.40 4.61 -3.71
N LEU A 647 -2.30 5.09 -4.31
CA LEU A 647 -1.71 6.39 -3.98
C LEU A 647 -2.68 7.55 -4.26
N HIS A 648 -3.30 7.60 -5.44
CA HIS A 648 -4.27 8.65 -5.77
C HIS A 648 -5.47 8.66 -4.81
N PHE A 649 -5.93 7.49 -4.37
CA PHE A 649 -6.98 7.42 -3.36
C PHE A 649 -6.50 7.95 -2.00
N TYR A 650 -5.33 7.53 -1.51
CA TYR A 650 -4.78 8.04 -0.25
C TYR A 650 -4.40 9.52 -0.28
N ILE A 651 -4.05 10.09 -1.43
CA ILE A 651 -3.95 11.54 -1.63
C ILE A 651 -5.30 12.20 -1.30
N SER A 652 -6.42 11.69 -1.84
CA SER A 652 -7.75 12.23 -1.51
C SER A 652 -8.14 12.08 -0.03
N VAL A 653 -7.68 11.00 0.63
CA VAL A 653 -7.87 10.82 2.09
C VAL A 653 -7.06 11.86 2.86
N ALA A 654 -5.79 12.08 2.49
CA ALA A 654 -4.92 13.09 3.08
C ALA A 654 -5.49 14.51 2.90
N GLU A 655 -6.07 14.83 1.74
CA GLU A 655 -6.73 16.13 1.50
C GLU A 655 -7.95 16.36 2.40
N ILE A 656 -8.80 15.34 2.60
CA ILE A 656 -9.95 15.44 3.52
C ILE A 656 -9.49 15.53 4.98
N LEU A 657 -8.50 14.73 5.39
CA LEU A 657 -7.93 14.80 6.74
C LEU A 657 -7.29 16.17 7.00
N LEU A 658 -6.56 16.73 6.03
CA LEU A 658 -5.99 18.07 6.09
C LEU A 658 -7.09 19.13 6.22
N SER A 659 -8.12 19.08 5.35
CA SER A 659 -9.30 19.96 5.40
C SER A 659 -10.02 19.92 6.77
N LEU A 660 -10.16 18.74 7.36
CA LEU A 660 -10.80 18.59 8.67
C LEU A 660 -9.97 19.15 9.82
N LEU A 661 -8.65 18.99 9.75
CA LEU A 661 -7.68 19.47 10.74
C LEU A 661 -7.50 21.00 10.67
N THR A 662 -7.37 21.56 9.46
CA THR A 662 -7.15 23.01 9.23
C THR A 662 -8.44 23.82 9.17
N GLN A 663 -9.59 23.15 9.08
CA GLN A 663 -10.92 23.75 8.85
C GLN A 663 -11.08 24.48 7.50
N SER A 664 -10.16 24.26 6.55
CA SER A 664 -10.22 24.81 5.20
C SER A 664 -10.98 23.88 4.23
N LEU A 665 -11.30 24.34 3.02
CA LEU A 665 -11.84 23.49 1.95
C LEU A 665 -10.73 22.54 1.41
N PRO A 666 -11.07 21.34 0.89
CA PRO A 666 -10.10 20.52 0.15
C PRO A 666 -9.47 21.30 -1.01
N GLY A 667 -8.16 21.17 -1.21
CA GLY A 667 -7.40 21.95 -2.21
C GLY A 667 -7.15 23.43 -1.86
N SER A 668 -7.39 23.84 -0.61
CA SER A 668 -7.03 25.20 -0.12
C SER A 668 -5.51 25.45 -0.14
N PRO A 669 -5.07 26.72 -0.11
CA PRO A 669 -3.65 27.07 0.04
C PRO A 669 -3.05 26.54 1.36
N LEU A 670 -1.73 26.61 1.45
CA LEU A 670 -0.94 26.18 2.61
C LEU A 670 -1.53 26.68 3.94
N PRO A 671 -1.71 25.80 4.94
CA PRO A 671 -2.26 26.21 6.22
C PRO A 671 -1.27 27.07 7.01
N GLU A 672 -1.80 28.05 7.72
CA GLU A 672 -1.04 28.80 8.72
C GLU A 672 -0.72 27.87 9.91
N LEU A 673 0.56 27.82 10.29
CA LEU A 673 1.07 27.05 11.41
C LEU A 673 1.73 28.00 12.42
N PRO A 674 1.64 27.73 13.74
CA PRO A 674 1.02 26.56 14.38
C PRO A 674 -0.52 26.59 14.39
N LEU A 675 -1.14 25.42 14.35
CA LEU A 675 -2.60 25.29 14.50
C LEU A 675 -3.06 25.63 15.94
N SER A 676 -4.35 25.95 16.08
CA SER A 676 -5.02 26.12 17.37
C SER A 676 -4.92 24.86 18.24
N GLN A 677 -4.83 25.04 19.56
CA GLN A 677 -4.86 23.93 20.52
C GLN A 677 -6.23 23.22 20.57
N GLU A 678 -7.30 23.94 20.28
CA GLU A 678 -8.64 23.39 20.15
C GLU A 678 -8.85 22.83 18.73
N ILE A 679 -9.03 21.51 18.65
CA ILE A 679 -9.07 20.77 17.39
C ILE A 679 -10.50 20.25 17.19
N PRO A 680 -11.08 20.36 15.97
CA PRO A 680 -12.45 19.94 15.72
C PRO A 680 -12.71 18.49 16.12
N HIS A 681 -13.79 18.25 16.90
CA HIS A 681 -14.16 16.91 17.33
C HIS A 681 -14.31 15.92 16.15
N ARG A 682 -14.86 16.40 15.03
CA ARG A 682 -14.99 15.67 13.74
C ARG A 682 -13.68 15.09 13.19
N PHE A 683 -12.51 15.63 13.57
CA PHE A 683 -11.20 15.07 13.25
C PHE A 683 -10.74 14.12 14.38
N THR A 684 -10.76 14.59 15.63
CA THR A 684 -10.25 13.83 16.79
C THR A 684 -11.00 12.53 17.11
N ALA A 685 -12.24 12.40 16.61
CA ALA A 685 -13.10 11.23 16.72
C ALA A 685 -12.93 10.22 15.57
N LEU A 686 -12.11 10.52 14.55
CA LEU A 686 -11.84 9.56 13.47
C LEU A 686 -10.96 8.39 13.98
N PRO A 687 -11.04 7.21 13.33
CA PRO A 687 -10.16 6.09 13.64
C PRO A 687 -8.67 6.40 13.42
N GLU A 688 -7.80 5.83 14.25
CA GLU A 688 -6.34 5.92 14.06
C GLU A 688 -5.88 5.38 12.71
N TRP A 689 -6.53 4.31 12.23
CA TRP A 689 -6.16 3.65 10.98
C TRP A 689 -6.33 4.53 9.73
N TYR A 690 -7.16 5.59 9.78
CA TYR A 690 -7.27 6.58 8.69
C TYR A 690 -5.92 7.25 8.37
N VAL A 691 -5.03 7.36 9.37
CA VAL A 691 -3.68 7.92 9.22
C VAL A 691 -2.63 6.79 9.09
N GLU A 692 -2.81 5.70 9.84
CA GLU A 692 -1.89 4.56 9.82
C GLU A 692 -1.80 3.87 8.46
N ASP A 693 -2.94 3.66 7.78
CA ASP A 693 -3.02 3.01 6.47
C ASP A 693 -2.23 3.77 5.42
N ILE A 694 -2.24 5.10 5.46
CA ILE A 694 -1.47 5.97 4.55
C ILE A 694 0.03 5.73 4.78
N ALA A 695 0.47 5.77 6.04
CA ALA A 695 1.88 5.58 6.38
C ALA A 695 2.38 4.17 6.00
N GLU A 696 1.63 3.13 6.34
CA GLU A 696 2.02 1.74 6.05
C GLU A 696 2.02 1.45 4.54
N PHE A 697 1.05 1.97 3.78
CA PHE A 697 1.05 1.91 2.33
C PHE A 697 2.26 2.62 1.71
N LEU A 698 2.60 3.82 2.19
CA LEU A 698 3.76 4.58 1.70
C LEU A 698 5.07 3.85 1.99
N LEU A 699 5.28 3.36 3.23
CA LEU A 699 6.47 2.59 3.60
C LEU A 699 6.62 1.32 2.75
N PHE A 700 5.53 0.57 2.54
CA PHE A 700 5.54 -0.59 1.65
C PHE A 700 5.91 -0.21 0.21
N THR A 701 5.27 0.82 -0.34
CA THR A 701 5.45 1.18 -1.75
C THR A 701 6.83 1.81 -1.99
N LEU A 702 7.36 2.59 -1.05
CA LEU A 702 8.74 3.09 -1.08
C LEU A 702 9.77 1.95 -1.01
N GLN A 703 9.46 0.84 -0.32
CA GLN A 703 10.33 -0.34 -0.25
C GLN A 703 10.35 -1.15 -1.56
N PHE A 704 9.20 -1.37 -2.20
CA PHE A 704 9.08 -2.29 -3.35
C PHE A 704 8.93 -1.62 -4.72
N CYS A 705 8.25 -0.47 -4.79
CA CYS A 705 7.96 0.30 -6.02
C CYS A 705 8.17 1.83 -5.82
N PRO A 706 9.36 2.30 -5.38
CA PRO A 706 9.58 3.71 -5.02
C PRO A 706 9.26 4.71 -6.14
N THR A 707 9.45 4.32 -7.40
CA THR A 707 9.14 5.15 -8.58
C THR A 707 7.65 5.46 -8.74
N VAL A 708 6.75 4.65 -8.17
CA VAL A 708 5.31 4.96 -8.14
C VAL A 708 5.07 6.17 -7.23
N ILE A 709 5.68 6.21 -6.06
CA ILE A 709 5.58 7.33 -5.13
C ILE A 709 6.31 8.56 -5.68
N ALA A 710 7.58 8.42 -6.05
CA ALA A 710 8.43 9.52 -6.50
C ALA A 710 7.89 10.31 -7.72
N ASN A 711 7.12 9.65 -8.59
CA ASN A 711 6.60 10.25 -9.82
C ASN A 711 5.11 10.64 -9.76
N ASN A 712 4.38 10.28 -8.68
CA ASN A 712 2.93 10.49 -8.60
C ASN A 712 2.44 11.01 -7.23
N MET A 713 3.32 11.22 -6.26
CA MET A 713 2.99 11.97 -5.03
C MET A 713 2.87 13.46 -5.37
N ASP A 714 1.90 14.13 -4.74
CA ASP A 714 1.61 15.54 -4.97
C ASP A 714 1.89 16.41 -3.74
N ASN A 715 1.75 17.73 -3.93
CA ASN A 715 1.94 18.70 -2.85
C ASN A 715 0.91 18.55 -1.72
N SER A 716 -0.29 18.04 -1.99
CA SER A 716 -1.32 17.82 -0.97
C SER A 716 -0.89 16.77 0.04
N LEU A 717 -0.40 15.61 -0.42
CA LEU A 717 0.10 14.57 0.48
C LEU A 717 1.40 15.01 1.17
N ILE A 718 2.31 15.73 0.49
CA ILE A 718 3.49 16.32 1.14
C ILE A 718 3.08 17.29 2.26
N THR A 719 2.11 18.18 1.99
CA THR A 719 1.59 19.13 2.99
C THR A 719 1.00 18.37 4.19
N TRP A 720 0.19 17.34 3.95
CA TRP A 720 -0.37 16.50 5.01
C TRP A 720 0.70 15.85 5.89
N LEU A 721 1.71 15.20 5.30
CA LEU A 721 2.82 14.58 6.03
C LEU A 721 3.56 15.61 6.91
N LEU A 722 3.84 16.79 6.35
CA LEU A 722 4.55 17.87 7.06
C LEU A 722 3.72 18.50 8.17
N VAL A 723 2.42 18.74 7.95
CA VAL A 723 1.50 19.29 8.96
C VAL A 723 1.39 18.34 10.14
N VAL A 724 1.16 17.03 9.91
CA VAL A 724 1.03 16.04 11.00
C VAL A 724 2.28 15.99 11.88
N VAL A 725 3.49 16.04 11.29
CA VAL A 725 4.75 16.12 12.05
C VAL A 725 4.90 17.44 12.81
N CYS A 726 4.47 18.55 12.21
CA CYS A 726 4.52 19.88 12.84
C CYS A 726 3.37 20.14 13.84
N THR A 727 2.40 19.24 13.98
CA THR A 727 1.29 19.38 14.92
C THR A 727 1.08 18.11 15.76
N PRO A 728 2.09 17.68 16.54
CA PRO A 728 2.04 16.41 17.27
C PRO A 728 0.93 16.37 18.34
N HIS A 729 0.50 17.52 18.85
CA HIS A 729 -0.61 17.65 19.81
C HIS A 729 -1.99 17.30 19.21
N CYS A 730 -2.08 17.05 17.90
CA CYS A 730 -3.31 16.68 17.21
C CYS A 730 -3.62 15.18 17.25
N ILE A 731 -2.60 14.34 17.46
CA ILE A 731 -2.73 12.88 17.51
C ILE A 731 -2.19 12.40 18.86
N ARG A 732 -3.00 11.66 19.61
CA ARG A 732 -2.65 11.16 20.96
C ARG A 732 -1.60 10.04 20.91
N ASN A 733 -1.62 9.22 19.87
CA ASN A 733 -0.68 8.12 19.70
C ASN A 733 0.64 8.62 19.05
N PRO A 734 1.78 8.69 19.77
CA PRO A 734 3.04 9.17 19.21
C PRO A 734 3.60 8.23 18.14
N TYR A 735 3.22 6.94 18.15
CA TYR A 735 3.71 5.97 17.17
C TYR A 735 3.19 6.24 15.76
N LEU A 736 2.03 6.88 15.60
CA LEU A 736 1.54 7.33 14.29
C LEU A 736 2.44 8.43 13.72
N ILE A 737 2.80 9.43 14.53
CA ILE A 737 3.72 10.51 14.13
C ILE A 737 5.11 9.92 13.81
N ALA A 738 5.57 8.95 14.60
CA ALA A 738 6.82 8.22 14.35
C ALA A 738 6.82 7.48 13.00
N LYS A 739 5.70 6.84 12.61
CA LYS A 739 5.54 6.22 11.28
C LYS A 739 5.58 7.26 10.14
N ILE A 740 5.00 8.44 10.34
CA ILE A 740 5.08 9.55 9.35
C ILE A 740 6.53 10.07 9.22
N ILE A 741 7.27 10.17 10.33
CA ILE A 741 8.70 10.50 10.30
C ILE A 741 9.51 9.39 9.62
N GLU A 742 9.15 8.12 9.79
CA GLU A 742 9.76 6.99 9.05
C GLU A 742 9.53 7.14 7.54
N VAL A 743 8.34 7.60 7.08
CA VAL A 743 8.10 7.90 5.66
C VAL A 743 9.05 9.00 5.15
N LEU A 744 9.22 10.10 5.88
CA LEU A 744 10.15 11.18 5.52
C LEU A 744 11.61 10.70 5.50
N PHE A 745 11.98 9.81 6.43
CA PHE A 745 13.28 9.16 6.49
C PHE A 745 13.52 8.24 5.29
N VAL A 746 12.54 7.43 4.87
CA VAL A 746 12.67 6.54 3.70
C VAL A 746 12.67 7.33 2.38
N ILE A 747 12.05 8.51 2.31
CA ILE A 747 12.14 9.42 1.15
C ILE A 747 13.56 9.97 0.96
N ASN A 748 14.40 10.01 2.01
CA ASN A 748 15.76 10.53 1.94
C ASN A 748 16.65 9.74 0.93
N PRO A 749 17.36 10.41 -0.01
CA PRO A 749 18.18 9.75 -1.03
C PRO A 749 19.30 8.87 -0.45
N SER A 750 19.80 9.19 0.75
CA SER A 750 20.78 8.36 1.47
C SER A 750 20.23 6.99 1.90
N VAL A 751 18.90 6.86 1.98
CA VAL A 751 18.17 5.63 2.32
C VAL A 751 17.60 4.97 1.05
N GLN A 752 17.00 5.76 0.16
CA GLN A 752 16.41 5.33 -1.11
C GLN A 752 16.85 6.25 -2.26
N GLY A 753 17.90 5.87 -2.98
CA GLY A 753 18.44 6.66 -4.11
C GLY A 753 17.51 6.81 -5.34
N ARG A 754 16.23 6.42 -5.24
CA ARG A 754 15.20 6.58 -6.28
C ARG A 754 14.15 7.65 -5.96
N THR A 755 14.27 8.33 -4.83
CA THR A 755 13.31 9.35 -4.35
C THR A 755 13.91 10.75 -4.29
N GLU A 756 15.05 10.99 -4.93
CA GLU A 756 15.74 12.29 -5.02
C GLU A 756 14.80 13.44 -5.41
N THR A 757 14.08 13.32 -6.53
CA THR A 757 13.12 14.33 -6.99
C THR A 757 12.00 14.63 -6.00
N LEU A 758 11.58 13.64 -5.20
CA LEU A 758 10.54 13.80 -4.19
C LEU A 758 11.11 14.41 -2.89
N HIS A 759 12.32 14.02 -2.51
CA HIS A 759 13.03 14.64 -1.39
C HIS A 759 13.25 16.13 -1.63
N ASP A 760 13.65 16.50 -2.84
CA ASP A 760 13.82 17.91 -3.23
C ASP A 760 12.50 18.68 -3.14
N GLN A 761 11.37 18.08 -3.51
CA GLN A 761 10.04 18.69 -3.33
C GLN A 761 9.68 18.89 -1.85
N VAL A 762 9.91 17.88 -1.02
CA VAL A 762 9.69 17.95 0.44
C VAL A 762 10.56 19.06 1.05
N MET A 763 11.85 19.12 0.70
CA MET A 763 12.78 20.14 1.21
C MET A 763 12.53 21.53 0.60
N ALA A 764 11.98 21.61 -0.61
CA ALA A 764 11.54 22.88 -1.19
C ALA A 764 10.28 23.45 -0.52
N HIS A 765 9.51 22.63 0.21
CA HIS A 765 8.25 23.00 0.80
C HIS A 765 8.40 24.08 1.89
N PRO A 766 7.53 25.12 1.95
CA PRO A 766 7.65 26.20 2.94
C PRO A 766 7.67 25.71 4.40
N ILE A 767 6.81 24.75 4.76
CA ILE A 767 6.77 24.16 6.12
C ILE A 767 8.09 23.44 6.48
N SER A 768 8.75 22.80 5.50
CA SER A 768 10.05 22.16 5.71
C SER A 768 11.12 23.19 6.06
N LYS A 769 11.17 24.28 5.30
CA LYS A 769 12.17 25.36 5.42
C LYS A 769 12.08 26.13 6.74
N THR A 770 10.88 26.24 7.34
CA THR A 770 10.65 27.12 8.50
C THR A 770 10.43 26.37 9.81
N LEU A 771 9.69 25.26 9.81
CA LEU A 771 9.14 24.65 11.03
C LEU A 771 9.62 23.21 11.28
N LEU A 772 9.81 22.40 10.23
CA LEU A 772 10.05 20.96 10.38
C LEU A 772 11.26 20.64 11.29
N ALA A 773 12.34 21.42 11.21
CA ALA A 773 13.52 21.23 12.07
C ALA A 773 13.20 21.36 13.58
N SER A 774 12.47 22.41 13.99
CA SER A 774 12.05 22.63 15.37
C SER A 774 11.17 21.48 15.87
N TYR A 775 10.15 21.09 15.09
CA TYR A 775 9.25 20.01 15.50
C TYR A 775 9.92 18.63 15.53
N LEU A 776 10.91 18.37 14.68
CA LEU A 776 11.74 17.15 14.76
C LEU A 776 12.56 17.12 16.06
N MET A 777 13.18 18.23 16.47
CA MET A 777 13.94 18.31 17.73
C MET A 777 13.03 18.20 18.97
N LYS A 778 11.84 18.80 18.90
CA LYS A 778 10.82 18.64 19.93
C LYS A 778 10.38 17.18 20.04
N PHE A 779 10.03 16.52 18.94
CA PHE A 779 9.58 15.12 18.96
C PHE A 779 10.70 14.15 19.39
N TYR A 780 11.96 14.44 19.02
CA TYR A 780 13.14 13.72 19.55
C TYR A 780 13.18 13.72 21.08
N THR A 781 12.76 14.84 21.70
CA THR A 781 12.68 15.01 23.15
C THR A 781 11.44 14.33 23.74
N ASP A 782 10.26 14.58 23.18
CA ASP A 782 8.96 14.08 23.68
C ASP A 782 8.89 12.53 23.71
N VAL A 783 9.62 11.85 22.81
CA VAL A 783 9.68 10.37 22.70
C VAL A 783 10.49 9.69 23.82
N GLU A 784 11.07 10.42 24.78
CA GLU A 784 11.76 9.80 25.94
C GLU A 784 10.81 8.99 26.84
N THR A 785 9.52 9.34 26.90
CA THR A 785 8.49 8.61 27.65
C THR A 785 7.26 8.36 26.78
N THR A 786 7.17 7.18 26.15
CA THR A 786 5.99 6.81 25.33
C THR A 786 5.01 5.92 26.08
N GLY A 787 5.37 5.41 27.27
CA GLY A 787 4.48 4.67 28.17
C GLY A 787 4.22 3.22 27.75
N SER A 788 4.98 2.69 26.78
CA SER A 788 4.85 1.31 26.29
C SER A 788 5.91 0.38 26.92
N SER A 789 5.68 -0.93 26.85
CA SER A 789 6.65 -1.92 27.32
C SER A 789 7.92 -2.04 26.45
N SER A 790 7.91 -1.48 25.24
CA SER A 790 9.04 -1.46 24.29
C SER A 790 9.72 -0.10 24.16
N GLU A 791 9.23 0.94 24.86
CA GLU A 791 9.62 2.35 24.70
C GLU A 791 11.13 2.58 24.64
N PHE A 792 11.89 1.81 25.42
CA PHE A 792 13.35 1.91 25.52
C PHE A 792 14.08 1.64 24.20
N TYR A 793 13.59 0.72 23.37
CA TYR A 793 14.23 0.40 22.08
C TYR A 793 13.63 1.24 20.95
N ASP A 794 12.32 1.47 20.99
CA ASP A 794 11.61 2.22 19.95
C ASP A 794 12.15 3.65 19.83
N LYS A 795 12.42 4.31 20.98
CA LYS A 795 12.93 5.70 20.99
C LYS A 795 14.23 5.86 20.19
N PHE A 796 15.15 4.89 20.25
CA PHE A 796 16.42 4.98 19.52
C PHE A 796 16.21 4.84 18.01
N SER A 797 15.24 4.02 17.56
CA SER A 797 14.91 3.91 16.13
C SER A 797 14.28 5.20 15.61
N ILE A 798 13.36 5.80 16.38
CA ILE A 798 12.71 7.07 16.03
C ILE A 798 13.74 8.20 15.96
N ARG A 799 14.61 8.30 16.99
CA ARG A 799 15.69 9.28 17.05
C ARG A 799 16.68 9.11 15.89
N TYR A 800 17.01 7.88 15.49
CA TYR A 800 17.85 7.62 14.32
C TYR A 800 17.20 8.11 13.00
N HIS A 801 15.89 7.91 12.82
CA HIS A 801 15.17 8.46 11.67
C HIS A 801 15.27 9.99 11.63
N ILE A 802 15.03 10.65 12.77
CA ILE A 802 15.17 12.10 12.93
C ILE A 802 16.60 12.55 12.63
N SER A 803 17.62 11.83 13.12
CA SER A 803 19.02 12.17 12.92
C SER A 803 19.43 12.21 11.45
N LEU A 804 19.00 11.24 10.64
CA LEU A 804 19.30 11.25 9.20
C LEU A 804 18.56 12.37 8.45
N ILE A 805 17.33 12.72 8.86
CA ILE A 805 16.59 13.85 8.27
C ILE A 805 17.31 15.17 8.61
N LEU A 806 17.62 15.43 9.88
CA LEU A 806 18.35 16.63 10.31
C LEU A 806 19.74 16.76 9.66
N LYS A 807 20.42 15.63 9.44
CA LYS A 807 21.70 15.58 8.71
C LYS A 807 21.54 16.06 7.26
N SER A 808 20.56 15.56 6.51
CA SER A 808 20.28 16.05 5.14
C SER A 808 19.82 17.52 5.12
N MET A 809 19.14 17.98 6.16
CA MET A 809 18.78 19.40 6.30
C MET A 809 20.02 20.28 6.53
N TRP A 810 21.04 19.81 7.25
CA TRP A 810 22.24 20.58 7.55
C TRP A 810 23.06 20.95 6.31
N ASP A 811 23.02 20.11 5.27
CA ASP A 811 23.66 20.37 3.97
C ASP A 811 22.99 21.54 3.22
N SER A 812 21.72 21.83 3.51
CA SER A 812 20.95 22.93 2.91
C SER A 812 21.12 24.23 3.73
N PRO A 813 21.61 25.35 3.15
CA PRO A 813 21.84 26.58 3.89
C PRO A 813 20.55 27.20 4.47
N VAL A 814 19.40 26.98 3.81
CA VAL A 814 18.09 27.48 4.27
C VAL A 814 17.64 26.74 5.54
N HIS A 815 17.73 25.41 5.55
CA HIS A 815 17.33 24.61 6.70
C HIS A 815 18.35 24.72 7.84
N ARG A 816 19.64 24.85 7.53
CA ARG A 816 20.68 25.16 8.53
C ARG A 816 20.36 26.47 9.26
N ALA A 817 19.96 27.52 8.55
CA ALA A 817 19.56 28.78 9.17
C ALA A 817 18.34 28.63 10.10
N SER A 818 17.36 27.77 9.74
CA SER A 818 16.24 27.41 10.64
C SER A 818 16.72 26.71 11.92
N ILE A 819 17.64 25.74 11.81
CA ILE A 819 18.22 25.04 12.96
C ILE A 819 19.01 26.00 13.88
N VAL A 820 19.83 26.88 13.31
CA VAL A 820 20.57 27.91 14.07
C VAL A 820 19.60 28.87 14.75
N ASN A 821 18.54 29.31 14.07
CA ASN A 821 17.52 30.18 14.66
C ASN A 821 16.76 29.53 15.82
N GLU A 822 16.47 28.22 15.73
CA GLU A 822 15.89 27.46 16.85
C GLU A 822 16.84 27.40 18.05
N SER A 823 18.15 27.25 17.81
CA SER A 823 19.15 27.18 18.88
C SER A 823 19.29 28.47 19.68
N ASN A 824 19.05 29.62 19.04
CA ASN A 824 18.99 30.93 19.68
C ASN A 824 17.67 31.13 20.46
N ASN A 825 16.59 30.44 20.09
CA ASN A 825 15.23 30.68 20.56
C ASN A 825 14.70 29.55 21.47
N GLY A 826 15.38 29.33 22.60
CA GLY A 826 14.72 28.89 23.84
C GLY A 826 15.05 27.50 24.37
N ASN A 827 14.30 27.11 25.41
CA ASN A 827 14.61 25.98 26.28
C ASN A 827 14.41 24.59 25.62
N GLN A 828 13.77 24.53 24.44
CA GLN A 828 13.57 23.26 23.72
C GLN A 828 14.88 22.75 23.11
N PHE A 829 15.71 23.62 22.55
CA PHE A 829 17.02 23.21 22.01
C PHE A 829 17.93 22.66 23.12
N VAL A 830 17.93 23.28 24.30
CA VAL A 830 18.68 22.81 25.48
C VAL A 830 18.21 21.41 25.92
N LYS A 831 16.90 21.14 25.92
CA LYS A 831 16.35 19.80 26.20
C LYS A 831 16.74 18.78 25.14
N PHE A 832 16.69 19.15 23.86
CA PHE A 832 17.14 18.31 22.74
C PHE A 832 18.62 17.92 22.89
N ILE A 833 19.52 18.89 23.16
CA ILE A 833 20.93 18.61 23.42
C ILE A 833 21.10 17.73 24.67
N ASN A 834 20.35 17.95 25.75
CA ASN A 834 20.38 17.09 26.95
C ASN A 834 19.99 15.64 26.63
N MET A 835 18.98 15.41 25.77
CA MET A 835 18.61 14.07 25.31
C MET A 835 19.66 13.45 24.38
N LEU A 836 20.25 14.24 23.47
CA LEU A 836 21.35 13.80 22.61
C LEU A 836 22.59 13.38 23.45
N MET A 837 22.88 14.11 24.53
CA MET A 837 23.93 13.77 25.51
C MET A 837 23.62 12.47 26.25
N ASN A 838 22.37 12.26 26.69
CA ASN A 838 21.92 11.02 27.33
C ASN A 838 22.16 9.82 26.40
N ASP A 839 21.73 9.93 25.14
CA ASP A 839 21.84 8.85 24.16
C ASP A 839 23.29 8.56 23.78
N THR A 840 24.10 9.60 23.53
CA THR A 840 25.52 9.40 23.20
C THR A 840 26.30 8.77 24.35
N THR A 841 25.99 9.13 25.61
CA THR A 841 26.57 8.48 26.79
C THR A 841 26.22 6.99 26.82
N PHE A 842 24.93 6.65 26.69
CA PHE A 842 24.45 5.28 26.77
C PHE A 842 24.93 4.40 25.60
N LEU A 843 24.76 4.88 24.36
CA LEU A 843 25.07 4.13 23.15
C LEU A 843 26.57 3.86 23.00
N LEU A 844 27.43 4.80 23.40
CA LEU A 844 28.88 4.57 23.40
C LEU A 844 29.28 3.59 24.52
N ASP A 845 28.82 3.75 25.76
CA ASP A 845 29.18 2.83 26.86
C ASP A 845 28.76 1.39 26.55
N GLU A 846 27.50 1.17 26.13
CA GLU A 846 27.01 -0.16 25.78
C GLU A 846 27.66 -0.74 24.52
N SER A 847 27.97 0.06 23.51
CA SER A 847 28.64 -0.45 22.30
C SER A 847 30.10 -0.83 22.57
N LEU A 848 30.84 -0.03 23.34
CA LEU A 848 32.23 -0.29 23.72
C LEU A 848 32.34 -1.50 24.65
N GLU A 849 31.45 -1.62 25.65
CA GLU A 849 31.43 -2.79 26.53
C GLU A 849 30.97 -4.05 25.78
N SER A 850 30.06 -3.94 24.80
CA SER A 850 29.72 -5.06 23.90
C SER A 850 30.90 -5.49 23.03
N LEU A 851 31.68 -4.54 22.47
CA LEU A 851 32.91 -4.84 21.73
C LEU A 851 33.96 -5.54 22.61
N LYS A 852 34.10 -5.12 23.88
CA LYS A 852 34.96 -5.77 24.86
C LYS A 852 34.53 -7.21 25.15
N ARG A 853 33.23 -7.47 25.38
CA ARG A 853 32.71 -8.85 25.53
C ARG A 853 32.94 -9.72 24.28
N ILE A 854 32.77 -9.15 23.09
CA ILE A 854 33.10 -9.82 21.82
C ILE A 854 34.58 -10.19 21.76
N HIS A 855 35.47 -9.26 22.10
CA HIS A 855 36.92 -9.47 22.11
C HIS A 855 37.32 -10.56 23.11
N GLU A 856 36.85 -10.49 24.36
CA GLU A 856 37.10 -11.51 25.40
C GLU A 856 36.68 -12.92 24.94
N VAL A 857 35.49 -13.08 24.34
CA VAL A 857 35.05 -14.38 23.82
C VAL A 857 35.84 -14.80 22.57
N GLN A 858 36.26 -13.86 21.71
CA GLN A 858 37.10 -14.16 20.54
C GLN A 858 38.53 -14.58 20.92
N GLU A 859 39.09 -14.06 22.01
CA GLU A 859 40.38 -14.49 22.56
C GLU A 859 40.26 -15.88 23.21
N LEU A 860 39.23 -16.10 24.05
CA LEU A 860 38.94 -17.42 24.62
C LEU A 860 38.72 -18.51 23.55
N MET A 861 38.06 -18.18 22.44
CA MET A 861 37.89 -19.10 21.29
C MET A 861 39.17 -19.30 20.47
N SER A 862 40.23 -18.53 20.72
CA SER A 862 41.51 -18.64 20.02
C SER A 862 42.55 -19.44 20.79
N ASP A 863 42.44 -19.49 22.11
CA ASP A 863 43.16 -20.46 22.93
C ASP A 863 42.47 -21.82 22.85
N LEU A 864 42.99 -22.69 21.97
CA LEU A 864 42.49 -24.05 21.77
C LEU A 864 42.52 -24.90 23.04
N ASN A 865 43.45 -24.65 23.97
CA ASN A 865 43.60 -25.41 25.20
C ASN A 865 42.54 -24.97 26.22
N ALA A 866 42.39 -23.66 26.44
CA ALA A 866 41.34 -23.12 27.31
C ALA A 866 39.94 -23.38 26.76
N TRP A 867 39.75 -23.34 25.44
CA TRP A 867 38.46 -23.60 24.82
C TRP A 867 38.05 -25.07 24.89
N SER A 868 38.96 -26.01 24.64
CA SER A 868 38.67 -27.46 24.72
C SER A 868 38.48 -27.97 26.16
N ALA A 869 38.98 -27.25 27.16
CA ALA A 869 38.73 -27.53 28.57
C ALA A 869 37.29 -27.18 29.03
N LEU A 870 36.54 -26.38 28.25
CA LEU A 870 35.13 -26.05 28.53
C LEU A 870 34.20 -27.17 28.06
N SER A 871 33.12 -27.44 28.82
CA SER A 871 32.10 -28.41 28.42
C SER A 871 31.35 -27.98 27.15
N GLU A 872 30.77 -28.92 26.40
CA GLU A 872 30.04 -28.59 25.16
C GLU A 872 28.89 -27.59 25.40
N GLU A 873 28.18 -27.69 26.53
CA GLU A 873 27.14 -26.73 26.93
C GLU A 873 27.72 -25.32 27.17
N GLN A 874 28.88 -25.21 27.83
CA GLN A 874 29.58 -23.95 28.05
C GLN A 874 30.07 -23.35 26.74
N GLN A 875 30.67 -24.16 25.86
CA GLN A 875 31.08 -23.74 24.52
C GLN A 875 29.88 -23.24 23.69
N GLN A 876 28.75 -23.95 23.73
CA GLN A 876 27.55 -23.54 23.00
C GLN A 876 26.91 -22.29 23.59
N SER A 877 26.91 -22.14 24.93
CA SER A 877 26.49 -20.92 25.63
C SER A 877 27.33 -19.71 25.22
N ARG A 878 28.67 -19.83 25.25
CA ARG A 878 29.60 -18.78 24.80
C ARG A 878 29.41 -18.40 23.34
N ARG A 879 29.13 -19.35 22.44
CA ARG A 879 28.78 -19.06 21.03
C ARG A 879 27.45 -18.32 20.88
N ARG A 880 26.43 -18.66 21.68
CA ARG A 880 25.14 -17.92 21.71
C ARG A 880 25.33 -16.50 22.24
N GLN A 881 26.14 -16.32 23.28
CA GLN A 881 26.48 -15.01 23.85
C GLN A 881 27.20 -14.14 22.82
N LEU A 882 28.26 -14.66 22.18
CA LEU A 882 28.95 -13.96 21.08
C LEU A 882 27.97 -13.53 19.99
N ALA A 883 27.11 -14.44 19.52
CA ALA A 883 26.12 -14.11 18.49
C ALA A 883 25.05 -13.11 18.96
N ALA A 884 24.85 -12.89 20.26
CA ALA A 884 23.99 -11.84 20.80
C ALA A 884 24.74 -10.50 20.88
N ASP A 885 25.92 -10.47 21.50
CA ASP A 885 26.77 -9.28 21.61
C ASP A 885 27.12 -8.70 20.24
N GLU A 886 27.44 -9.54 19.24
CA GLU A 886 27.74 -9.10 17.87
C GLU A 886 26.56 -8.34 17.20
N ARG A 887 25.32 -8.68 17.56
CA ARG A 887 24.12 -7.99 17.05
C ARG A 887 23.85 -6.70 17.82
N GLN A 888 23.99 -6.74 19.14
CA GLN A 888 23.86 -5.56 20.02
C GLN A 888 24.89 -4.49 19.65
N ALA A 889 26.17 -4.87 19.54
CA ALA A 889 27.26 -3.97 19.15
C ALA A 889 26.99 -3.30 17.80
N ARG A 890 26.60 -4.06 16.76
CA ARG A 890 26.28 -3.48 15.44
C ARG A 890 25.12 -2.49 15.50
N SER A 891 24.06 -2.80 16.26
CA SER A 891 22.91 -1.91 16.42
C SER A 891 23.30 -0.61 17.11
N TYR A 892 23.94 -0.69 18.29
CA TYR A 892 24.32 0.50 19.06
C TYR A 892 25.42 1.32 18.39
N LEU A 893 26.38 0.71 17.68
CA LEU A 893 27.39 1.47 16.91
C LEU A 893 26.78 2.24 15.74
N THR A 894 25.76 1.70 15.08
CA THR A 894 25.06 2.40 13.99
C THR A 894 24.37 3.66 14.53
N LEU A 895 23.71 3.54 15.68
CA LEU A 895 23.05 4.65 16.37
C LEU A 895 24.07 5.68 16.90
N ALA A 896 25.10 5.22 17.62
CA ALA A 896 26.15 6.07 18.21
C ALA A 896 26.92 6.87 17.15
N LYS A 897 27.18 6.28 15.98
CA LYS A 897 27.83 6.97 14.87
C LYS A 897 27.03 8.19 14.41
N GLU A 898 25.72 8.06 14.28
CA GLU A 898 24.85 9.16 13.84
C GLU A 898 24.58 10.19 14.96
N THR A 899 24.50 9.78 16.24
CA THR A 899 24.38 10.77 17.34
C THR A 899 25.67 11.56 17.55
N VAL A 900 26.84 10.94 17.43
CA VAL A 900 28.13 11.66 17.48
C VAL A 900 28.33 12.54 16.25
N ALA A 901 27.94 12.07 15.05
CA ALA A 901 27.96 12.91 13.85
C ALA A 901 27.06 14.14 13.99
N MET A 902 25.91 14.01 14.66
CA MET A 902 25.02 15.14 14.97
C MET A 902 25.67 16.15 15.93
N PHE A 903 26.28 15.70 17.04
CA PHE A 903 27.08 16.60 17.89
C PHE A 903 28.17 17.31 17.10
N HIS A 904 28.88 16.57 16.25
CA HIS A 904 30.00 17.07 15.46
C HIS A 904 29.58 18.21 14.53
N TYR A 905 28.52 18.04 13.72
CA TYR A 905 28.10 19.12 12.81
C TYR A 905 27.39 20.28 13.52
N LEU A 906 26.58 20.03 14.55
CA LEU A 906 25.90 21.09 15.29
C LEU A 906 26.90 22.03 15.96
N THR A 907 27.96 21.47 16.58
CA THR A 907 28.97 22.28 17.28
C THR A 907 29.84 23.16 16.37
N VAL A 908 29.84 22.94 15.05
CA VAL A 908 30.56 23.81 14.10
C VAL A 908 30.00 25.24 14.10
N ASP A 909 28.67 25.37 13.97
CA ASP A 909 27.99 26.65 13.81
C ASP A 909 27.23 27.09 15.09
N ILE A 910 26.95 26.17 16.02
CA ILE A 910 26.16 26.39 17.23
C ILE A 910 26.99 25.98 18.46
N THR A 911 27.56 26.95 19.18
CA THR A 911 28.40 26.69 20.36
C THR A 911 27.75 27.10 21.69
N GLU A 912 27.10 28.27 21.74
CA GLU A 912 26.55 28.86 22.98
C GLU A 912 25.62 27.93 23.79
N PRO A 913 24.66 27.19 23.19
CA PRO A 913 23.80 26.26 23.94
C PRO A 913 24.56 25.13 24.66
N PHE A 914 25.68 24.67 24.09
CA PHE A 914 26.53 23.62 24.71
C PHE A 914 27.38 24.15 25.87
N LEU A 915 27.58 25.47 25.95
CA LEU A 915 28.38 26.17 26.95
C LEU A 915 27.54 26.66 28.15
N ARG A 916 26.22 26.43 28.14
CA ARG A 916 25.34 26.80 29.26
C ARG A 916 25.69 26.02 30.55
N PRO A 917 25.60 26.63 31.75
CA PRO A 917 26.06 26.02 33.00
C PRO A 917 25.47 24.64 33.30
N GLU A 918 24.23 24.39 32.88
CA GLU A 918 23.50 23.15 33.18
C GLU A 918 23.94 21.97 32.31
N LEU A 919 24.59 22.25 31.17
CA LEU A 919 25.05 21.27 30.20
C LEU A 919 26.58 21.13 30.18
N VAL A 920 27.33 22.22 30.25
CA VAL A 920 28.75 22.25 29.88
C VAL A 920 29.62 21.28 30.69
N GLY A 921 29.50 21.27 32.03
CA GLY A 921 30.26 20.33 32.88
C GLY A 921 29.89 18.86 32.63
N ARG A 922 28.62 18.61 32.29
CA ARG A 922 28.12 17.26 31.96
C ARG A 922 28.60 16.81 30.57
N LEU A 923 28.75 17.75 29.62
CA LEU A 923 29.33 17.53 28.31
C LEU A 923 30.83 17.22 28.43
N CYS A 924 31.57 17.98 29.23
CA CYS A 924 32.97 17.71 29.56
C CYS A 924 33.15 16.29 30.13
N ALA A 925 32.39 15.90 31.15
CA ALA A 925 32.45 14.56 31.73
C ALA A 925 32.13 13.44 30.71
N MET A 926 31.12 13.65 29.85
CA MET A 926 30.76 12.69 28.79
C MET A 926 31.85 12.56 27.73
N LEU A 927 32.45 13.65 27.27
CA LEU A 927 33.55 13.64 26.31
C LEU A 927 34.80 13.00 26.91
N ASN A 928 35.18 13.38 28.15
CA ASN A 928 36.37 12.88 28.84
C ASN A 928 36.27 11.37 29.11
N PHE A 929 35.10 10.87 29.54
CA PHE A 929 34.85 9.44 29.72
C PHE A 929 35.03 8.66 28.41
N ASN A 930 34.45 9.16 27.30
CA ASN A 930 34.59 8.53 25.99
C ASN A 930 36.04 8.57 25.47
N LEU A 931 36.75 9.70 25.66
CA LEU A 931 38.16 9.83 25.34
C LEU A 931 39.01 8.83 26.16
N GLN A 932 38.70 8.63 27.44
CA GLN A 932 39.37 7.66 28.31
C GLN A 932 39.19 6.22 27.82
N GLN A 933 37.98 5.86 27.37
CA GLN A 933 37.71 4.52 26.84
C GLN A 933 38.43 4.28 25.49
N LEU A 934 38.52 5.31 24.63
CA LEU A 934 39.15 5.22 23.31
C LEU A 934 40.69 5.30 23.31
N CYS A 935 41.28 6.09 24.23
CA CYS A 935 42.73 6.36 24.24
C CYS A 935 43.46 5.81 25.48
N GLY A 936 42.76 5.54 26.58
CA GLY A 936 43.31 5.01 27.81
C GLY A 936 43.67 3.51 27.76
N PRO A 937 44.01 2.90 28.92
CA PRO A 937 44.57 1.54 28.97
C PRO A 937 43.60 0.47 28.46
N LYS A 938 42.28 0.68 28.62
CA LYS A 938 41.21 -0.25 28.19
C LYS A 938 41.03 -0.31 26.67
N CYS A 939 41.59 0.63 25.91
CA CYS A 939 41.53 0.68 24.44
C CYS A 939 41.94 -0.64 23.77
N LYS A 940 42.91 -1.37 24.36
CA LYS A 940 43.36 -2.69 23.84
C LYS A 940 42.22 -3.70 23.72
N ASN A 941 41.28 -3.68 24.67
CA ASN A 941 40.17 -4.63 24.76
C ASN A 941 39.08 -4.38 23.69
N LEU A 942 39.18 -3.28 22.93
CA LEU A 942 38.26 -2.95 21.83
C LEU A 942 38.70 -3.54 20.48
N LYS A 943 39.76 -4.38 20.46
CA LYS A 943 40.36 -4.94 19.25
C LYS A 943 39.64 -6.22 18.78
N VAL A 944 38.44 -6.04 18.23
CA VAL A 944 37.64 -7.13 17.65
C VAL A 944 38.16 -7.59 16.28
N ARG A 945 37.95 -8.87 15.95
CA ARG A 945 38.21 -9.44 14.62
C ARG A 945 37.16 -8.92 13.62
N LYS A 946 37.60 -8.53 12.42
CA LYS A 946 36.75 -7.98 11.33
C LYS A 946 35.88 -6.78 11.81
N PRO A 947 36.46 -5.67 12.28
CA PRO A 947 35.72 -4.54 12.86
C PRO A 947 34.64 -3.95 11.94
N GLN A 948 34.84 -4.04 10.62
CA GLN A 948 33.87 -3.62 9.59
C GLN A 948 32.52 -4.34 9.72
N LYS A 949 32.48 -5.57 10.25
CA LYS A 949 31.23 -6.33 10.50
C LYS A 949 30.26 -5.60 11.43
N TYR A 950 30.79 -4.76 12.33
CA TYR A 950 30.03 -4.05 13.34
C TYR A 950 29.88 -2.54 13.03
N GLY A 951 30.48 -2.05 11.94
CA GLY A 951 30.60 -0.61 11.67
C GLY A 951 31.64 0.09 12.57
N TRP A 952 32.60 -0.65 13.14
CA TRP A 952 33.55 -0.09 14.10
C TRP A 952 34.69 0.68 13.42
N GLU A 953 34.60 2.01 13.46
CA GLU A 953 35.52 2.97 12.83
C GLU A 953 36.19 3.88 13.88
N PRO A 954 37.07 3.35 14.76
CA PRO A 954 37.60 4.08 15.91
C PRO A 954 38.39 5.35 15.56
N ARG A 955 38.98 5.42 14.36
CA ARG A 955 39.70 6.61 13.89
C ARG A 955 38.75 7.77 13.60
N THR A 956 37.64 7.50 12.91
CA THR A 956 36.60 8.48 12.57
C THR A 956 35.92 8.97 13.85
N LEU A 957 35.54 8.05 14.74
CA LEU A 957 34.93 8.38 16.02
C LEU A 957 35.83 9.26 16.89
N LEU A 958 37.12 8.90 17.00
CA LEU A 958 38.09 9.72 17.76
C LEU A 958 38.29 11.10 17.11
N SER A 959 38.34 11.18 15.78
CA SER A 959 38.43 12.47 15.07
C SER A 959 37.25 13.38 15.40
N GLN A 960 36.02 12.86 15.29
CA GLN A 960 34.80 13.64 15.55
C GLN A 960 34.69 14.09 17.01
N LEU A 961 35.09 13.24 17.96
CA LEU A 961 35.14 13.62 19.38
C LEU A 961 36.15 14.74 19.63
N VAL A 962 37.36 14.64 19.07
CA VAL A 962 38.40 15.68 19.19
C VAL A 962 37.97 17.00 18.55
N ASP A 963 37.25 16.94 17.42
CA ASP A 963 36.68 18.12 16.79
C ASP A 963 35.66 18.83 17.67
N ILE A 964 34.80 18.10 18.41
CA ILE A 964 33.88 18.71 19.37
C ILE A 964 34.62 19.50 20.45
N TYR A 965 35.78 19.01 20.95
CA TYR A 965 36.63 19.80 21.85
C TYR A 965 37.19 21.07 21.20
N LEU A 966 37.56 21.01 19.91
CA LEU A 966 38.15 22.12 19.16
C LEU A 966 37.12 23.17 18.69
N HIS A 967 35.87 22.74 18.48
CA HIS A 967 34.73 23.61 18.17
C HIS A 967 34.30 24.44 19.40
N LEU A 968 34.29 23.81 20.59
CA LEU A 968 33.88 24.43 21.85
C LEU A 968 35.02 25.13 22.59
N ASP A 969 36.21 25.22 21.97
CA ASP A 969 37.44 25.77 22.56
C ASP A 969 37.31 27.24 22.96
N CYS A 970 37.05 27.48 24.24
CA CYS A 970 36.99 28.79 24.88
C CYS A 970 37.31 28.68 26.38
N ASP A 971 37.53 29.81 27.06
CA ASP A 971 37.89 29.83 28.49
C ASP A 971 36.82 29.22 29.39
N ASN A 972 35.53 29.40 29.06
CA ASN A 972 34.42 28.79 29.80
C ASN A 972 34.44 27.26 29.69
N PHE A 973 34.71 26.72 28.49
CA PHE A 973 34.85 25.28 28.27
C PHE A 973 36.11 24.72 28.95
N ALA A 974 37.22 25.46 28.93
CA ALA A 974 38.45 25.09 29.65
C ALA A 974 38.21 25.03 31.18
N ALA A 975 37.41 25.95 31.73
CA ALA A 975 37.01 25.92 33.13
C ALA A 975 36.07 24.73 33.45
N ALA A 976 35.11 24.43 32.58
CA ALA A 976 34.23 23.27 32.75
C ALA A 976 34.98 21.93 32.65
N LEU A 977 35.99 21.82 31.76
CA LEU A 977 36.90 20.67 31.70
C LEU A 977 37.72 20.53 32.99
N ALA A 978 38.17 21.64 33.56
CA ALA A 978 38.93 21.66 34.80
C ALA A 978 38.12 21.20 36.03
N SER A 979 36.79 21.35 36.00
CA SER A 979 35.87 20.90 37.06
C SER A 979 35.52 19.41 37.01
N ASP A 980 35.87 18.66 35.95
CA ASP A 980 35.65 17.21 35.88
C ASP A 980 36.78 16.43 36.58
N GLU A 981 36.76 16.42 37.91
CA GLU A 981 37.77 15.71 38.72
C GLU A 981 37.85 14.19 38.46
N ARG A 982 36.80 13.61 37.87
CA ARG A 982 36.66 12.15 37.72
C ARG A 982 37.32 11.62 36.45
N SER A 983 37.28 12.36 35.35
CA SER A 983 37.75 11.89 34.03
C SER A 983 38.73 12.84 33.34
N PHE A 984 38.89 14.10 33.78
CA PHE A 984 39.93 14.98 33.25
C PHE A 984 41.33 14.55 33.73
N CYS A 985 42.27 14.39 32.80
CA CYS A 985 43.69 14.18 33.09
C CYS A 985 44.56 14.65 31.91
N LYS A 986 45.58 15.48 32.18
CA LYS A 986 46.50 15.98 31.13
C LYS A 986 47.21 14.84 30.37
N GLU A 987 47.53 13.75 31.05
CA GLU A 987 48.18 12.58 30.45
C GLU A 987 47.29 11.94 29.37
N LEU A 988 45.98 11.86 29.60
CA LEU A 988 45.02 11.31 28.63
C LEU A 988 44.95 12.14 27.34
N PHE A 989 44.96 13.47 27.46
CA PHE A 989 45.00 14.38 26.29
C PHE A 989 46.32 14.26 25.54
N THR A 990 47.44 14.10 26.27
CA THR A 990 48.77 13.91 25.68
C THR A 990 48.86 12.56 24.94
N ASP A 991 48.31 11.49 25.51
CA ASP A 991 48.22 10.17 24.88
C ASP A 991 47.29 10.17 23.66
N ALA A 992 46.16 10.88 23.73
CA ALA A 992 45.28 11.07 22.59
C ALA A 992 45.97 11.83 21.45
N ALA A 993 46.64 12.96 21.74
CA ALA A 993 47.45 13.71 20.78
C ALA A 993 48.52 12.84 20.10
N ASN A 994 49.27 12.06 20.89
CA ASN A 994 50.25 11.09 20.39
C ASN A 994 49.63 10.05 19.44
N ARG A 995 48.40 9.58 19.70
CA ARG A 995 47.69 8.61 18.85
C ARG A 995 47.16 9.25 17.56
N LEU A 996 46.64 10.48 17.65
CA LEU A 996 46.19 11.28 16.50
C LEU A 996 47.35 11.52 15.53
N GLN A 997 48.50 11.95 16.05
CA GLN A 997 49.71 12.21 15.28
C GLN A 997 50.26 10.93 14.61
N LYS A 998 50.47 9.85 15.39
CA LYS A 998 50.98 8.56 14.88
C LYS A 998 50.06 7.91 13.82
N SER A 999 48.77 8.22 13.88
CA SER A 999 47.76 7.67 12.95
C SER A 999 47.42 8.62 11.80
N ALA A 1000 48.03 9.80 11.74
CA ALA A 1000 47.74 10.89 10.80
C ALA A 1000 46.22 11.23 10.69
N ILE A 1001 45.54 11.29 11.84
CA ILE A 1001 44.08 11.58 11.90
C ILE A 1001 43.81 13.10 11.88
N LYS A 1002 44.71 13.89 12.48
CA LYS A 1002 44.58 15.34 12.63
C LYS A 1002 45.87 16.04 12.19
N THR A 1003 45.75 17.29 11.75
CA THR A 1003 46.88 18.15 11.39
C THR A 1003 47.67 18.58 12.63
N THR A 1004 48.92 19.00 12.44
CA THR A 1004 49.77 19.47 13.55
C THR A 1004 49.13 20.63 14.31
N THR A 1005 48.50 21.58 13.61
CA THR A 1005 47.86 22.76 14.21
C THR A 1005 46.61 22.39 15.04
N GLU A 1006 45.79 21.44 14.60
CA GLU A 1006 44.67 20.91 15.40
C GLU A 1006 45.18 20.21 16.66
N ILE A 1007 46.27 19.44 16.56
CA ILE A 1007 46.89 18.75 17.70
C ILE A 1007 47.49 19.75 18.70
N GLU A 1008 48.18 20.79 18.24
CA GLU A 1008 48.70 21.88 19.07
C GLU A 1008 47.58 22.62 19.81
N ARG A 1009 46.46 22.94 19.12
CA ARG A 1009 45.27 23.54 19.76
C ARG A 1009 44.67 22.63 20.82
N PHE A 1010 44.54 21.33 20.54
CA PHE A 1010 43.99 20.35 21.48
C PHE A 1010 44.85 20.20 22.75
N ILE A 1011 46.18 20.20 22.59
CA ILE A 1011 47.11 20.23 23.73
C ILE A 1011 46.96 21.54 24.51
N ALA A 1012 46.94 22.70 23.83
CA ALA A 1012 46.82 24.00 24.48
C ALA A 1012 45.52 24.16 25.31
N LEU A 1013 44.40 23.59 24.84
CA LEU A 1013 43.15 23.50 25.61
C LEU A 1013 43.33 22.69 26.90
N ALA A 1014 43.96 21.51 26.80
CA ALA A 1014 44.26 20.69 27.98
C ALA A 1014 45.21 21.40 28.97
N GLU A 1015 46.15 22.20 28.48
CA GLU A 1015 47.05 23.00 29.34
C GLU A 1015 46.31 24.13 30.05
N ARG A 1016 45.43 24.88 29.36
CA ARG A 1016 44.54 25.88 29.99
C ARG A 1016 43.69 25.24 31.10
N ALA A 1017 43.01 24.13 30.78
CA ALA A 1017 42.21 23.40 31.76
C ALA A 1017 43.06 22.87 32.95
N THR A 1018 44.30 22.44 32.72
CA THR A 1018 45.21 22.00 33.80
C THR A 1018 45.58 23.15 34.74
N VAL A 1019 45.84 24.35 34.22
CA VAL A 1019 46.12 25.54 35.03
C VAL A 1019 44.89 25.92 35.86
N ILE A 1020 43.71 25.98 35.23
CA ILE A 1020 42.45 26.28 35.92
C ILE A 1020 42.13 25.22 37.00
N ALA A 1021 42.37 23.93 36.74
CA ALA A 1021 42.11 22.86 37.70
C ALA A 1021 43.01 22.96 38.95
N ARG A 1022 44.28 23.31 38.76
CA ARG A 1022 45.22 23.58 39.87
C ARG A 1022 44.75 24.79 40.69
N ASP A 1023 44.35 25.86 40.01
CA ASP A 1023 43.99 27.13 40.66
C ASP A 1023 42.61 27.03 41.34
N ASN A 1024 41.70 26.18 40.83
CA ASN A 1024 40.45 25.81 41.49
C ASN A 1024 40.71 24.96 42.75
N ARG A 1025 41.54 23.91 42.67
CA ARG A 1025 41.87 23.09 43.85
C ARG A 1025 42.47 23.91 44.99
N ALA A 1026 43.37 24.84 44.68
CA ALA A 1026 43.93 25.77 45.66
C ALA A 1026 42.86 26.67 46.31
N ARG A 1027 41.82 27.07 45.56
CA ARG A 1027 40.69 27.86 46.09
C ARG A 1027 39.70 27.03 46.90
N ASP A 1028 39.44 25.79 46.53
CA ASP A 1028 38.45 24.96 47.21
C ASP A 1028 38.96 24.49 48.59
N GLU A 1029 40.29 24.37 48.75
CA GLU A 1029 40.96 24.25 50.06
C GLU A 1029 40.68 25.47 50.98
N ASP A 1030 40.56 26.70 50.43
CA ASP A 1030 40.22 27.92 51.20
C ASP A 1030 38.73 28.03 51.58
N TYR A 1031 37.84 27.32 50.86
CA TYR A 1031 36.37 27.41 50.99
C TYR A 1031 35.70 26.20 51.65
N GLY A 1032 36.46 25.17 52.05
CA GLY A 1032 35.93 23.96 52.68
C GLY A 1032 35.14 24.16 53.99
N ASP A 1033 35.25 25.34 54.62
CA ASP A 1033 34.50 25.76 55.81
C ASP A 1033 33.22 26.58 55.50
N ALA A 1034 32.75 26.60 54.25
CA ALA A 1034 31.51 27.26 53.87
C ALA A 1034 30.32 26.79 54.73
N PRO A 1035 29.53 27.71 55.34
CA PRO A 1035 28.31 27.40 56.07
C PRO A 1035 27.33 26.54 55.25
N GLU A 1036 26.62 25.62 55.90
CA GLU A 1036 25.64 24.73 55.24
C GLU A 1036 24.57 25.50 54.45
N GLU A 1037 24.14 26.67 54.95
CA GLU A 1037 23.17 27.55 54.28
C GLU A 1037 23.65 28.14 52.93
N PHE A 1038 24.95 28.05 52.63
CA PHE A 1038 25.53 28.49 51.36
C PHE A 1038 25.79 27.33 50.39
N ARG A 1039 25.59 26.07 50.82
CA ARG A 1039 25.83 24.88 50.01
C ARG A 1039 24.56 24.39 49.33
N ASP A 1040 24.72 23.84 48.14
CA ASP A 1040 23.64 23.20 47.41
C ASP A 1040 23.22 21.88 48.10
N PRO A 1041 21.93 21.68 48.42
CA PRO A 1041 21.45 20.50 49.17
C PRO A 1041 21.48 19.18 48.37
N LEU A 1042 21.91 19.20 47.11
CA LEU A 1042 22.01 18.04 46.23
C LEU A 1042 23.47 17.70 45.89
N MET A 1043 24.31 18.71 45.69
CA MET A 1043 25.70 18.60 45.27
C MET A 1043 26.74 18.82 46.40
N ASP A 1044 26.33 19.40 47.54
CA ASP A 1044 27.21 19.87 48.65
C ASP A 1044 28.29 20.88 48.21
N THR A 1045 28.08 21.52 47.06
CA THR A 1045 28.96 22.58 46.51
C THR A 1045 28.44 23.96 46.88
N LEU A 1046 29.34 24.94 47.05
CA LEU A 1046 28.98 26.34 47.27
C LEU A 1046 28.09 26.87 46.13
N MET A 1047 26.91 27.42 46.45
CA MET A 1047 25.98 27.96 45.45
C MET A 1047 26.56 29.22 44.77
N GLU A 1048 26.29 29.39 43.47
CA GLU A 1048 26.65 30.58 42.69
C GLU A 1048 25.41 31.43 42.36
N ASP A 1049 24.28 30.78 42.03
CA ASP A 1049 23.00 31.45 41.77
C ASP A 1049 21.86 30.78 42.55
N PRO A 1050 21.71 31.06 43.85
CA PRO A 1050 20.71 30.41 44.70
C PRO A 1050 19.28 30.78 44.29
N VAL A 1051 18.43 29.76 44.13
CA VAL A 1051 16.99 29.88 43.85
C VAL A 1051 16.19 29.08 44.87
N LYS A 1052 15.00 29.58 45.21
CA LYS A 1052 14.06 28.96 46.13
C LYS A 1052 12.96 28.24 45.37
N LEU A 1053 12.74 26.99 45.75
CA LEU A 1053 11.67 26.11 45.28
C LEU A 1053 10.33 26.42 45.97
N PRO A 1054 9.19 26.07 45.36
CA PRO A 1054 7.88 26.09 46.02
C PRO A 1054 7.82 25.21 47.29
N SER A 1055 8.65 24.18 47.38
CA SER A 1055 8.84 23.35 48.59
C SER A 1055 9.57 24.06 49.74
N GLY A 1056 10.06 25.29 49.51
CA GLY A 1056 10.77 26.11 50.49
C GLY A 1056 12.28 25.88 50.53
N ILE A 1057 12.78 24.81 49.90
CA ILE A 1057 14.21 24.48 49.80
C ILE A 1057 14.91 25.48 48.86
N VAL A 1058 16.13 25.88 49.22
CA VAL A 1058 17.01 26.72 48.39
C VAL A 1058 18.12 25.84 47.81
N MET A 1059 18.40 25.97 46.52
CA MET A 1059 19.47 25.25 45.82
C MET A 1059 20.02 26.07 44.65
N ASP A 1060 21.10 25.64 44.04
CA ASP A 1060 21.69 26.36 42.91
C ASP A 1060 20.84 26.22 41.63
N LYS A 1061 20.68 27.33 40.90
CA LYS A 1061 19.88 27.40 39.67
C LYS A 1061 20.31 26.37 38.63
N ALA A 1062 21.61 26.17 38.42
CA ALA A 1062 22.09 25.24 37.41
C ALA A 1062 21.78 23.79 37.77
N VAL A 1063 21.82 23.46 39.07
CA VAL A 1063 21.52 22.12 39.60
C VAL A 1063 20.03 21.79 39.46
N ILE A 1064 19.12 22.72 39.78
CA ILE A 1064 17.68 22.47 39.61
C ILE A 1064 17.26 22.43 38.14
N ILE A 1065 17.80 23.31 37.28
CA ILE A 1065 17.47 23.27 35.85
C ILE A 1065 17.99 21.96 35.22
N ARG A 1066 19.19 21.48 35.59
CA ARG A 1066 19.69 20.15 35.18
C ARG A 1066 18.73 19.01 35.55
N HIS A 1067 18.07 19.09 36.72
CA HIS A 1067 17.03 18.14 37.09
C HIS A 1067 15.76 18.30 36.21
N LEU A 1068 15.28 19.54 36.03
CA LEU A 1068 14.11 19.87 35.19
C LEU A 1068 14.27 19.50 33.70
N LEU A 1069 15.50 19.47 33.17
CA LEU A 1069 15.81 18.98 31.81
C LEU A 1069 15.61 17.46 31.65
N ASN A 1070 15.49 16.70 32.75
CA ASN A 1070 15.25 15.25 32.75
C ASN A 1070 13.90 14.87 33.39
N SER A 1071 13.39 15.66 34.35
CA SER A 1071 12.09 15.46 34.98
C SER A 1071 11.52 16.78 35.50
N ALA A 1072 10.33 17.16 35.03
CA ALA A 1072 9.60 18.36 35.46
C ALA A 1072 8.96 18.22 36.85
N THR A 1073 9.77 17.87 37.85
CA THR A 1073 9.37 17.64 39.24
C THR A 1073 10.36 18.28 40.21
N ASP A 1074 9.94 18.53 41.44
CA ASP A 1074 10.83 18.90 42.53
C ASP A 1074 11.64 17.66 43.00
N PRO A 1075 12.98 17.74 43.11
CA PRO A 1075 13.83 16.58 43.40
C PRO A 1075 13.70 16.04 44.83
N PHE A 1076 13.02 16.75 45.73
CA PHE A 1076 12.80 16.36 47.13
C PHE A 1076 11.35 15.93 47.39
N SER A 1077 10.37 16.70 46.90
CA SER A 1077 8.94 16.44 47.12
C SER A 1077 8.25 15.66 46.00
N ARG A 1078 8.87 15.55 44.81
CA ARG A 1078 8.32 14.95 43.57
C ARG A 1078 7.03 15.59 43.05
N GLN A 1079 6.63 16.74 43.58
CA GLN A 1079 5.55 17.56 43.03
C GLN A 1079 5.94 18.10 41.64
N PRO A 1080 4.99 18.34 40.72
CA PRO A 1080 5.28 19.00 39.44
C PRO A 1080 5.94 20.36 39.64
N LEU A 1081 6.94 20.68 38.82
CA LEU A 1081 7.73 21.91 38.92
C LEU A 1081 8.16 22.39 37.53
N SER A 1082 8.03 23.70 37.26
CA SER A 1082 8.61 24.36 36.10
C SER A 1082 9.66 25.40 36.51
N GLU A 1083 10.47 25.85 35.55
CA GLU A 1083 11.51 26.87 35.78
C GLU A 1083 10.90 28.21 36.23
N ASP A 1084 9.71 28.56 35.73
CA ASP A 1084 8.99 29.80 36.05
C ASP A 1084 8.52 29.87 37.52
N MET A 1085 8.51 28.73 38.23
CA MET A 1085 8.14 28.65 39.64
C MET A 1085 9.33 28.90 40.58
N LEU A 1086 10.55 29.05 40.05
CA LEU A 1086 11.77 29.25 40.82
C LEU A 1086 11.92 30.74 41.21
N THR A 1087 12.06 31.03 42.50
CA THR A 1087 12.23 32.40 43.00
C THR A 1087 13.70 32.72 43.27
N PRO A 1088 14.33 33.70 42.60
CA PRO A 1088 15.74 34.06 42.85
C PRO A 1088 16.00 34.58 44.28
N MET A 1089 17.03 34.07 44.95
CA MET A 1089 17.40 34.45 46.33
C MET A 1089 18.55 35.47 46.32
N VAL A 1090 18.26 36.69 45.85
CA VAL A 1090 19.26 37.77 45.65
C VAL A 1090 20.03 38.08 46.95
N GLU A 1091 19.34 38.19 48.09
CA GLU A 1091 19.97 38.43 49.40
C GLU A 1091 20.97 37.33 49.79
N LEU A 1092 20.67 36.06 49.50
CA LEU A 1092 21.58 34.95 49.79
C LEU A 1092 22.79 34.98 48.84
N LYS A 1093 22.58 35.33 47.57
CA LYS A 1093 23.66 35.52 46.58
C LYS A 1093 24.62 36.64 47.00
N GLU A 1094 24.11 37.74 47.54
CA GLU A 1094 24.93 38.81 48.11
C GLU A 1094 25.69 38.34 49.36
N ARG A 1095 25.04 37.62 50.30
CA ARG A 1095 25.71 37.04 51.48
C ARG A 1095 26.86 36.10 51.10
N ILE A 1096 26.64 35.21 50.13
CA ILE A 1096 27.67 34.31 49.59
C ILE A 1096 28.81 35.11 48.94
N SER A 1097 28.48 36.16 48.18
CA SER A 1097 29.48 37.02 47.54
C SER A 1097 30.33 37.81 48.55
N ILE A 1098 29.71 38.33 49.61
CA ILE A 1098 30.40 39.00 50.72
C ILE A 1098 31.31 38.01 51.45
N TRP A 1099 30.84 36.79 51.73
CA TRP A 1099 31.65 35.74 52.35
C TRP A 1099 32.87 35.34 51.49
N LYS A 1100 32.67 35.14 50.18
CA LYS A 1100 33.76 34.90 49.20
C LYS A 1100 34.78 36.04 49.21
N GLN A 1101 34.35 37.30 49.35
CA GLN A 1101 35.25 38.46 49.43
C GLN A 1101 35.98 38.58 50.78
N GLN A 1102 35.32 38.24 51.89
CA GLN A 1102 35.95 38.22 53.22
C GLN A 1102 37.08 37.19 53.28
N LYS A 1103 36.86 36.00 52.70
CA LYS A 1103 37.87 34.94 52.55
C LYS A 1103 39.02 35.31 51.61
N LYS A 1104 38.76 36.07 50.54
CA LYS A 1104 39.79 36.53 49.58
C LYS A 1104 40.68 37.67 50.10
N LYS A 1105 40.31 38.35 51.19
CA LYS A 1105 41.22 39.30 51.84
C LYS A 1105 42.24 38.49 52.63
N PRO A 1106 43.56 38.65 52.40
CA PRO A 1106 44.55 37.97 53.22
C PRO A 1106 44.37 38.41 54.67
N THR A 1107 44.26 37.44 55.57
CA THR A 1107 44.19 37.65 57.01
C THR A 1107 45.54 38.20 57.48
N ASN A 1108 45.70 39.53 57.44
CA ASN A 1108 46.83 40.22 58.06
C ASN A 1108 46.65 40.23 59.59
N ILE A 1109 46.90 39.08 60.22
CA ILE A 1109 47.19 38.90 61.65
C ILE A 1109 48.31 37.87 61.78
#